data_AF-A0A3M8P3I8-F1
#
_entry.id   AF-A0A3M8P3I8-F1
#
_cell.length_a   1.000
_cell.length_b   1.000
_cell.length_c   1.000
_cell.angle_alpha   90.00
_cell.angle_beta   90.00
_cell.angle_gamma   90.00
#
_symmetry.space_group_name_H-M   'P 1'
#
loop_
_entity.id
_entity.type
_entity.pdbx_description
1 polymer ?
#
loop_
_entity_poly.entity_id
_entity_poly.type
_entity_poly.pdbx_seq_one_letter_code
_entity_poly.pdbx_strand_id
1 'polypeptide(L)'
;MKFILKNMLFPMKSGYTVKSKVLNLQLKIIIRRIFHMKYIDNNWAKFMATGAAAALVATAAVPAAGAQDAGTPTFTDVAPQYVEAVEYIVGHGLANGLTETQFGVSDTIKRGDAAIILAKALRLPTEAAPDSGFTDVPERGMPAINALKAAGIVNGKSDARFGFNDSLTRGEVALLLANAKAYNLQGYPEQVTFTDVNDRYLDSVAGLVAHGITDGRSATQFGTSEDILRGEFAIFIHRAETLTADEDVVTGLVSEVLAIDETGVTVLLNENVEAQEAAAIEVRDPDGKTVPVVPRAIEAGAETVSFDFEVALSEVLFGTWTVDGVAFDTGVSVIIDQVNTSTNELELQAALDSSYFDDVNDNLYTDYLEAMEDVEFDSLEEVQTVIDQVNGDVSLREQQAAAVLAVNAAGTQEELDAALRNEQFLRYCEEWIADYESALSGGESSVGDIQSAIDEVNAENVEPVFESAISGVDEAEIADARFLVETFIQPDDINSEQTPKQDMLEALETQRALVAVHDSSDEAELLEAFHFLVETTDEFDLLAVNNSALPDYFEALAGKGYASVEVLNDAITAVNALVEADGVAAVTAAASAEELHELLIALEYRCSFGSKGFVMDDVNKDLLEDYLQALAGTELLTAADVTALIRSVK
;
A
#
# COMPACT_ATOMS: atom_id res chain seq x y z
N MET A 1 8.53 23.47 -20.84
CA MET A 1 9.29 22.38 -21.48
C MET A 1 8.99 22.20 -22.99
N LYS A 2 7.71 22.21 -23.43
CA LYS A 2 7.30 22.10 -24.85
C LYS A 2 7.91 23.14 -25.81
N PHE A 3 8.40 24.29 -25.33
CA PHE A 3 9.02 25.34 -26.16
C PHE A 3 10.53 25.15 -26.41
N ILE A 4 11.22 24.32 -25.60
CA ILE A 4 12.66 24.04 -25.76
C ILE A 4 12.88 22.83 -26.68
N LEU A 5 11.99 21.84 -26.65
CA LEU A 5 12.05 20.65 -27.52
C LEU A 5 11.73 20.93 -29.00
N LYS A 6 10.86 21.91 -29.30
CA LYS A 6 10.45 22.20 -30.69
C LYS A 6 11.53 22.92 -31.53
N ASN A 7 12.57 23.47 -30.91
CA ASN A 7 13.65 24.21 -31.60
C ASN A 7 14.96 23.43 -31.75
N MET A 8 15.06 22.19 -31.25
CA MET A 8 16.26 21.35 -31.42
C MET A 8 16.13 20.30 -32.54
N LEU A 9 14.94 20.14 -33.13
CA LEU A 9 14.67 19.19 -34.21
C LEU A 9 14.26 19.94 -35.49
N PHE A 10 15.25 20.39 -36.27
CA PHE A 10 15.09 20.63 -37.72
C PHE A 10 15.96 19.61 -38.47
N PRO A 11 15.55 19.13 -39.66
CA PRO A 11 16.11 17.92 -40.26
C PRO A 11 17.41 18.25 -40.98
N MET A 12 18.52 17.71 -40.48
CA MET A 12 19.78 17.75 -41.24
C MET A 12 19.76 16.64 -42.30
N LYS A 13 19.44 17.06 -43.54
CA LYS A 13 19.60 16.30 -44.77
C LYS A 13 21.07 15.91 -45.01
N SER A 14 21.24 14.65 -45.42
CA SER A 14 22.29 14.06 -46.26
C SER A 14 23.75 14.45 -45.98
N GLY A 15 24.49 13.50 -45.40
CA GLY A 15 25.96 13.50 -45.34
C GLY A 15 26.50 13.29 -43.94
N TYR A 16 26.35 12.10 -43.37
CA TYR A 16 26.78 11.82 -42.01
C TYR A 16 28.11 11.04 -41.97
N THR A 17 29.09 11.61 -41.27
CA THR A 17 30.33 10.95 -40.85
C THR A 17 30.17 10.40 -39.42
N VAL A 18 30.92 9.34 -39.11
CA VAL A 18 30.91 8.51 -37.88
C VAL A 18 30.79 9.29 -36.56
N LYS A 19 31.34 10.52 -36.47
CA LYS A 19 31.25 11.39 -35.28
C LYS A 19 29.82 11.78 -34.88
N SER A 20 28.87 11.81 -35.81
CA SER A 20 27.47 12.18 -35.55
C SER A 20 26.64 11.05 -34.91
N LYS A 21 26.92 9.79 -35.26
CA LYS A 21 26.29 8.62 -34.64
C LYS A 21 26.70 8.48 -33.17
N VAL A 22 27.98 8.71 -32.87
CA VAL A 22 28.52 8.65 -31.50
C VAL A 22 27.91 9.73 -30.59
N LEU A 23 27.70 10.95 -31.11
CA LEU A 23 27.09 12.04 -30.33
C LEU A 23 25.60 11.79 -30.05
N ASN A 24 24.89 11.14 -30.98
CA ASN A 24 23.48 10.77 -30.82
C ASN A 24 23.32 9.57 -29.86
N LEU A 25 24.26 8.62 -29.89
CA LEU A 25 24.33 7.49 -28.95
C LEU A 25 24.59 7.96 -27.51
N GLN A 26 25.53 8.90 -27.30
CA GLN A 26 25.81 9.51 -26.00
C GLN A 26 24.59 10.28 -25.45
N LEU A 27 23.83 10.96 -26.32
CA LEU A 27 22.59 11.63 -25.94
C LEU A 27 21.48 10.63 -25.60
N LYS A 28 21.37 9.52 -26.34
CA LYS A 28 20.45 8.40 -26.06
C LYS A 28 20.78 7.66 -24.77
N ILE A 29 22.06 7.51 -24.41
CA ILE A 29 22.50 6.91 -23.14
C ILE A 29 22.12 7.82 -21.95
N ILE A 30 22.30 9.14 -22.10
CA ILE A 30 21.88 10.11 -21.07
C ILE A 30 20.36 10.15 -20.94
N ILE A 31 19.61 10.04 -22.05
CA ILE A 31 18.15 9.96 -22.04
C ILE A 31 17.67 8.61 -21.45
N ARG A 32 18.30 7.48 -21.78
CA ARG A 32 18.04 6.15 -21.17
C ARG A 32 18.23 6.17 -19.66
N ARG A 33 19.29 6.82 -19.16
CA ARG A 33 19.51 7.03 -17.70
C ARG A 33 18.46 7.94 -17.05
N ILE A 34 17.88 8.88 -17.80
CA ILE A 34 16.80 9.74 -17.32
C ILE A 34 15.43 9.02 -17.39
N PHE A 35 15.22 8.12 -18.36
CA PHE A 35 13.98 7.36 -18.55
C PHE A 35 13.87 6.13 -17.64
N HIS A 36 14.96 5.42 -17.35
CA HIS A 36 15.00 4.33 -16.36
C HIS A 36 14.70 4.80 -14.93
N MET A 37 14.68 6.11 -14.68
CA MET A 37 14.26 6.69 -13.40
C MET A 37 12.76 7.07 -13.39
N LYS A 38 12.03 6.78 -14.48
CA LYS A 38 10.64 7.19 -14.68
C LYS A 38 9.64 6.03 -14.80
N TYR A 39 10.09 4.79 -15.02
CA TYR A 39 9.25 3.59 -14.90
C TYR A 39 9.57 2.84 -13.61
N ILE A 40 9.12 3.48 -12.55
CA ILE A 40 8.87 2.90 -11.26
C ILE A 40 7.36 3.13 -11.07
N ASP A 41 6.60 2.12 -10.64
CA ASP A 41 5.19 2.30 -10.24
C ASP A 41 5.01 3.65 -9.56
N ASN A 42 4.03 4.45 -10.00
CA ASN A 42 3.83 5.82 -9.51
C ASN A 42 3.69 5.89 -7.98
N ASN A 43 3.44 4.76 -7.30
CA ASN A 43 3.47 4.62 -5.84
C ASN A 43 4.87 4.29 -5.27
N TRP A 44 5.72 3.49 -5.95
CA TRP A 44 7.10 3.19 -5.52
C TRP A 44 8.04 4.40 -5.66
N ALA A 45 7.88 5.23 -6.70
CA ALA A 45 8.69 6.45 -6.88
C ALA A 45 8.30 7.51 -5.84
N LYS A 46 7.01 7.61 -5.52
CA LYS A 46 6.50 8.43 -4.43
C LYS A 46 6.99 7.89 -3.08
N PHE A 47 6.96 6.57 -2.84
CA PHE A 47 7.48 5.94 -1.63
C PHE A 47 8.97 6.22 -1.40
N MET A 48 9.81 6.05 -2.43
CA MET A 48 11.25 6.36 -2.37
C MET A 48 11.53 7.88 -2.23
N ALA A 49 10.72 8.74 -2.87
CA ALA A 49 10.84 10.19 -2.75
C ALA A 49 10.39 10.73 -1.38
N THR A 50 9.42 10.09 -0.73
CA THR A 50 8.92 10.47 0.60
C THR A 50 9.85 9.95 1.71
N GLY A 51 10.45 8.77 1.53
CA GLY A 51 11.47 8.22 2.44
C GLY A 51 12.80 9.00 2.45
N ALA A 52 13.20 9.58 1.31
CA ALA A 52 14.41 10.40 1.23
C ALA A 52 14.29 11.76 1.97
N ALA A 53 13.08 12.22 2.28
CA ALA A 53 12.85 13.52 2.92
C ALA A 53 12.96 13.50 4.47
N ALA A 54 12.99 12.33 5.11
CA ALA A 54 13.07 12.21 6.58
C ALA A 54 14.47 11.84 7.11
N ALA A 55 15.46 11.57 6.25
CA ALA A 55 16.81 11.16 6.66
C ALA A 55 17.85 12.29 6.65
N LEU A 56 17.43 13.54 6.89
CA LEU A 56 18.34 14.67 7.15
C LEU A 56 17.90 15.41 8.41
N VAL A 57 18.33 14.91 9.56
CA VAL A 57 18.90 15.61 10.74
C VAL A 57 18.71 14.71 11.95
N ALA A 58 19.70 13.85 12.18
CA ALA A 58 20.09 13.43 13.51
C ALA A 58 21.58 13.12 13.49
N THR A 59 22.42 14.16 13.47
CA THR A 59 23.74 14.06 14.08
C THR A 59 23.55 13.90 15.58
N ALA A 60 23.13 12.71 16.01
CA ALA A 60 23.27 12.31 17.39
C ALA A 60 24.77 12.14 17.62
N ALA A 61 25.37 13.17 18.24
CA ALA A 61 26.63 13.00 18.95
C ALA A 61 26.41 11.85 19.94
N VAL A 62 26.91 10.67 19.60
CA VAL A 62 26.97 9.54 20.52
C VAL A 62 27.79 10.01 21.72
N PRO A 63 27.23 10.08 22.94
CA PRO A 63 28.08 10.15 24.11
C PRO A 63 28.92 8.87 24.08
N ALA A 64 30.23 9.02 23.96
CA ALA A 64 31.18 7.94 24.21
C ALA A 64 31.13 7.59 25.70
N ALA A 65 30.06 6.93 26.11
CA ALA A 65 29.81 6.44 27.45
C ALA A 65 28.76 5.33 27.34
N GLY A 66 29.22 4.10 27.10
CA GLY A 66 28.36 2.91 27.08
C GLY A 66 28.55 1.96 25.90
N ALA A 67 29.73 1.88 25.27
CA ALA A 67 30.09 0.64 24.58
C ALA A 67 30.35 -0.40 25.68
N GLN A 68 29.29 -1.08 26.11
CA GLN A 68 29.47 -2.42 26.66
C GLN A 68 30.04 -3.25 25.52
N ASP A 69 31.26 -3.72 25.74
CA ASP A 69 31.92 -4.77 24.98
C ASP A 69 31.04 -6.03 25.06
N ALA A 70 30.00 -6.08 24.23
CA ALA A 70 29.21 -7.29 24.00
C ALA A 70 30.09 -8.17 23.11
N GLY A 71 30.91 -9.00 23.74
CA GLY A 71 31.72 -9.99 23.03
C GLY A 71 30.86 -10.73 22.02
N THR A 72 31.38 -10.95 20.82
CA THR A 72 30.69 -11.65 19.72
C THR A 72 29.97 -12.87 20.29
N PRO A 73 28.62 -12.97 20.18
CA PRO A 73 27.89 -14.09 20.75
C PRO A 73 28.43 -15.38 20.11
N THR A 74 29.09 -16.20 20.93
CA THR A 74 29.63 -17.48 20.50
C THR A 74 28.51 -18.51 20.62
N PHE A 75 27.79 -18.70 19.53
CA PHE A 75 26.75 -19.72 19.44
C PHE A 75 27.37 -21.12 19.48
N THR A 76 26.85 -21.97 20.36
CA THR A 76 27.41 -23.31 20.63
C THR A 76 27.01 -24.36 19.60
N ASP A 77 25.98 -24.08 18.80
CA ASP A 77 25.45 -24.94 17.74
C ASP A 77 25.95 -24.58 16.33
N VAL A 78 26.76 -23.54 16.19
CA VAL A 78 27.29 -23.11 14.89
C VAL A 78 28.53 -23.92 14.53
N ALA A 79 28.36 -24.89 13.64
CA ALA A 79 29.46 -25.66 13.08
C ALA A 79 30.35 -24.80 12.15
N PRO A 80 31.64 -25.15 11.94
CA PRO A 80 32.61 -24.31 11.23
C PRO A 80 32.16 -23.74 9.89
N GLN A 81 31.38 -24.49 9.11
CA GLN A 81 30.88 -24.06 7.80
C GLN A 81 29.84 -22.93 7.85
N TYR A 82 29.21 -22.70 9.01
CA TYR A 82 28.21 -21.64 9.21
C TYR A 82 28.78 -20.42 9.94
N VAL A 83 29.98 -20.51 10.52
CA VAL A 83 30.54 -19.47 11.40
C VAL A 83 30.58 -18.11 10.70
N GLU A 84 31.19 -18.04 9.52
CA GLU A 84 31.36 -16.78 8.79
C GLU A 84 30.01 -16.13 8.45
N ALA A 85 29.08 -16.91 7.92
CA ALA A 85 27.75 -16.41 7.55
C ALA A 85 26.92 -15.96 8.76
N VAL A 86 26.99 -16.69 9.88
CA VAL A 86 26.29 -16.34 11.11
C VAL A 86 26.91 -15.10 11.75
N GLU A 87 28.23 -15.01 11.80
CA GLU A 87 28.94 -13.82 12.28
C GLU A 87 28.60 -12.59 11.43
N TYR A 88 28.53 -12.75 10.11
CA TYR A 88 28.13 -11.67 9.21
C TYR A 88 26.71 -11.16 9.51
N ILE A 89 25.71 -12.06 9.50
CA ILE A 89 24.30 -11.69 9.65
C ILE A 89 24.01 -11.11 11.04
N VAL A 90 24.63 -11.64 12.09
CA VAL A 90 24.48 -11.12 13.45
C VAL A 90 25.25 -9.82 13.62
N GLY A 91 26.49 -9.76 13.12
CA GLY A 91 27.33 -8.56 13.19
C GLY A 91 26.76 -7.35 12.45
N HIS A 92 26.01 -7.57 11.37
CA HIS A 92 25.31 -6.52 10.61
C HIS A 92 23.87 -6.28 11.09
N GLY A 93 23.42 -6.93 12.17
CA GLY A 93 22.08 -6.71 12.75
C GLY A 93 20.92 -7.25 11.91
N LEU A 94 21.21 -8.13 10.95
CA LEU A 94 20.23 -8.73 10.04
C LEU A 94 19.38 -9.78 10.77
N ALA A 95 19.99 -10.59 11.63
CA ALA A 95 19.29 -11.56 12.49
C ALA A 95 19.88 -11.64 13.90
N ASN A 96 19.10 -12.16 14.84
CA ASN A 96 19.54 -12.54 16.19
C ASN A 96 19.60 -14.07 16.31
N GLY A 97 20.28 -14.57 17.35
CA GLY A 97 20.14 -15.98 17.76
C GLY A 97 18.73 -16.30 18.27
N LEU A 98 18.36 -17.59 18.24
CA LEU A 98 17.12 -18.06 18.87
C LEU A 98 17.19 -17.97 20.40
N THR A 99 18.39 -18.13 20.96
CA THR A 99 18.70 -17.86 22.37
C THR A 99 20.07 -17.19 22.47
N GLU A 100 20.50 -16.81 23.68
CA GLU A 100 21.84 -16.27 23.92
C GLU A 100 22.99 -17.19 23.47
N THR A 101 22.76 -18.51 23.37
CA THR A 101 23.80 -19.50 23.06
C THR A 101 23.51 -20.38 21.84
N GLN A 102 22.37 -20.16 21.18
CA GLN A 102 21.91 -20.96 20.03
C GLN A 102 21.47 -20.08 18.87
N PHE A 103 22.00 -20.33 17.68
CA PHE A 103 21.54 -19.67 16.44
C PHE A 103 20.39 -20.44 15.77
N GLY A 104 20.34 -21.76 15.93
CA GLY A 104 19.38 -22.65 15.29
C GLY A 104 19.79 -23.08 13.89
N VAL A 105 21.10 -23.31 13.62
CA VAL A 105 21.58 -23.58 12.24
C VAL A 105 20.96 -24.82 11.59
N SER A 106 20.48 -25.77 12.39
CA SER A 106 19.84 -27.01 11.95
C SER A 106 18.31 -26.95 11.95
N ASP A 107 17.70 -25.83 12.33
CA ASP A 107 16.25 -25.64 12.30
C ASP A 107 15.82 -25.14 10.91
N THR A 108 14.61 -25.51 10.47
CA THR A 108 14.02 -24.92 9.25
C THR A 108 13.68 -23.46 9.49
N ILE A 109 13.86 -22.61 8.47
CA ILE A 109 13.53 -21.20 8.58
C ILE A 109 12.08 -20.92 8.21
N LYS A 110 11.40 -20.12 9.03
CA LYS A 110 10.05 -19.62 8.74
C LYS A 110 10.10 -18.50 7.70
N ARG A 111 9.10 -18.45 6.83
CA ARG A 111 8.94 -17.43 5.78
C ARG A 111 8.96 -16.00 6.32
N GLY A 112 8.31 -15.75 7.46
CA GLY A 112 8.32 -14.46 8.14
C GLY A 112 9.70 -14.03 8.61
N ASP A 113 10.48 -14.94 9.19
CA ASP A 113 11.83 -14.64 9.67
C ASP A 113 12.80 -14.41 8.50
N ALA A 114 12.68 -15.21 7.43
CA ALA A 114 13.44 -15.00 6.20
C ALA A 114 13.15 -13.64 5.55
N ALA A 115 11.88 -13.23 5.51
CA ALA A 115 11.46 -11.93 4.98
C ALA A 115 12.04 -10.76 5.80
N ILE A 116 12.04 -10.84 7.14
CA ILE A 116 12.64 -9.81 7.99
C ILE A 116 14.14 -9.68 7.72
N ILE A 117 14.85 -10.81 7.61
CA ILE A 117 16.29 -10.80 7.31
C ILE A 117 16.55 -10.19 5.94
N LEU A 118 15.78 -10.59 4.92
CA LEU A 118 15.93 -10.08 3.55
C LEU A 118 15.63 -8.58 3.45
N ALA A 119 14.56 -8.09 4.07
CA ALA A 119 14.22 -6.66 4.06
C ALA A 119 15.35 -5.81 4.68
N LYS A 120 15.99 -6.31 5.74
CA LYS A 120 17.13 -5.66 6.37
C LYS A 120 18.40 -5.72 5.50
N ALA A 121 18.68 -6.86 4.89
CA ALA A 121 19.82 -7.04 4.01
C ALA A 121 19.74 -6.07 2.81
N LEU A 122 18.57 -5.98 2.19
CA LEU A 122 18.28 -5.04 1.11
C LEU A 122 18.11 -3.58 1.56
N ARG A 123 18.18 -3.31 2.87
CA ARG A 123 18.06 -1.97 3.48
C ARG A 123 16.80 -1.22 3.04
N LEU A 124 15.68 -1.94 2.95
CA LEU A 124 14.40 -1.34 2.52
C LEU A 124 13.85 -0.37 3.58
N PRO A 125 13.22 0.74 3.17
CA PRO A 125 12.53 1.63 4.11
C PRO A 125 11.27 0.94 4.65
N THR A 126 11.24 0.58 5.94
CA THR A 126 10.14 -0.19 6.53
C THR A 126 9.07 0.65 7.22
N GLU A 127 9.41 1.84 7.70
CA GLU A 127 8.54 2.65 8.58
C GLU A 127 7.32 3.27 7.88
N ALA A 128 7.36 3.42 6.55
CA ALA A 128 6.32 4.09 5.77
C ALA A 128 5.66 3.17 4.73
N ALA A 129 5.95 1.87 4.77
CA ALA A 129 5.48 0.94 3.74
C ALA A 129 3.95 0.78 3.82
N PRO A 130 3.23 0.84 2.69
CA PRO A 130 1.78 0.66 2.68
C PRO A 130 1.41 -0.72 3.22
N ASP A 131 0.24 -0.83 3.82
CA ASP A 131 -0.23 -2.11 4.35
C ASP A 131 -0.28 -3.15 3.24
N SER A 132 0.28 -4.33 3.52
CA SER A 132 0.30 -5.44 2.58
C SER A 132 -1.05 -6.16 2.47
N GLY A 133 -1.98 -5.92 3.41
CA GLY A 133 -3.29 -6.56 3.46
C GLY A 133 -3.26 -8.01 4.00
N PHE A 134 -2.10 -8.50 4.43
CA PHE A 134 -1.97 -9.85 4.97
C PHE A 134 -2.39 -9.92 6.43
N THR A 135 -3.39 -10.74 6.73
CA THR A 135 -4.00 -10.87 8.05
C THR A 135 -3.23 -11.79 9.01
N ASP A 136 -2.32 -12.63 8.50
CA ASP A 136 -1.55 -13.61 9.27
C ASP A 136 -0.12 -13.17 9.60
N VAL A 137 0.18 -11.87 9.47
CA VAL A 137 1.48 -11.27 9.79
C VAL A 137 1.41 -10.57 11.14
N PRO A 138 2.20 -11.00 12.16
CA PRO A 138 2.23 -10.32 13.45
C PRO A 138 2.97 -8.98 13.35
N GLU A 139 2.71 -8.09 14.30
CA GLU A 139 3.27 -6.72 14.38
C GLU A 139 4.78 -6.65 14.12
N ARG A 140 5.56 -7.59 14.69
CA ARG A 140 7.02 -7.65 14.49
C ARG A 140 7.47 -7.84 13.03
N GLY A 141 6.60 -8.38 12.18
CA GLY A 141 6.87 -8.69 10.79
C GLY A 141 6.27 -7.68 9.82
N MET A 142 5.21 -6.97 10.23
CA MET A 142 4.47 -6.06 9.34
C MET A 142 5.37 -5.08 8.59
N PRO A 143 6.33 -4.36 9.23
CA PRO A 143 7.14 -3.36 8.51
C PRO A 143 7.98 -3.98 7.38
N ALA A 144 8.58 -5.15 7.61
CA ALA A 144 9.41 -5.82 6.63
C ALA A 144 8.58 -6.44 5.48
N ILE A 145 7.47 -7.09 5.80
CA ILE A 145 6.61 -7.72 4.79
C ILE A 145 5.91 -6.66 3.94
N ASN A 146 5.43 -5.57 4.55
CA ASN A 146 4.84 -4.44 3.84
C ASN A 146 5.84 -3.84 2.85
N ALA A 147 7.08 -3.59 3.27
CA ALA A 147 8.13 -3.05 2.40
C ALA A 147 8.48 -4.00 1.25
N LEU A 148 8.61 -5.30 1.52
CA LEU A 148 8.90 -6.31 0.49
C LEU A 148 7.75 -6.48 -0.50
N LYS A 149 6.50 -6.43 -0.04
CA LYS A 149 5.31 -6.51 -0.91
C LYS A 149 5.18 -5.26 -1.77
N ALA A 150 5.37 -4.08 -1.18
CA ALA A 150 5.39 -2.81 -1.90
C ALA A 150 6.53 -2.73 -2.93
N ALA A 151 7.68 -3.35 -2.65
CA ALA A 151 8.79 -3.47 -3.59
C ALA A 151 8.55 -4.53 -4.67
N GLY A 152 7.48 -5.33 -4.59
CA GLY A 152 7.20 -6.42 -5.53
C GLY A 152 8.19 -7.60 -5.44
N ILE A 153 8.92 -7.73 -4.33
CA ILE A 153 9.89 -8.82 -4.10
C ILE A 153 9.19 -10.07 -3.58
N VAL A 154 8.11 -9.91 -2.80
CA VAL A 154 7.32 -11.01 -2.24
C VAL A 154 5.85 -10.92 -2.63
N ASN A 155 5.22 -12.08 -2.76
CA ASN A 155 3.77 -12.23 -2.86
C ASN A 155 3.23 -13.10 -1.71
N GLY A 156 1.93 -12.94 -1.43
CA GLY A 156 1.19 -13.79 -0.52
C GLY A 156 0.91 -15.16 -1.14
N LYS A 157 0.50 -16.11 -0.31
CA LYS A 157 -0.09 -17.38 -0.77
C LYS A 157 -1.53 -17.19 -1.27
N SER A 158 -2.18 -16.12 -0.82
CA SER A 158 -3.41 -15.54 -1.36
C SER A 158 -3.40 -14.03 -1.08
N ASP A 159 -4.42 -13.30 -1.51
CA ASP A 159 -4.50 -11.85 -1.32
C ASP A 159 -4.48 -11.43 0.16
N ALA A 160 -5.08 -12.25 1.04
CA ALA A 160 -5.16 -11.96 2.48
C ALA A 160 -4.16 -12.74 3.36
N ARG A 161 -3.33 -13.64 2.79
CA ARG A 161 -2.46 -14.54 3.57
C ARG A 161 -1.02 -14.59 3.04
N PHE A 162 -0.05 -14.27 3.90
CA PHE A 162 1.38 -14.37 3.63
C PHE A 162 1.97 -15.76 3.90
N GLY A 163 1.47 -16.45 4.93
CA GLY A 163 2.06 -17.70 5.44
C GLY A 163 3.24 -17.43 6.39
N PHE A 164 3.11 -16.47 7.31
CA PHE A 164 4.23 -15.98 8.14
C PHE A 164 4.96 -17.10 8.92
N ASN A 165 4.22 -18.09 9.40
CA ASN A 165 4.75 -19.21 10.19
C ASN A 165 5.12 -20.46 9.36
N ASP A 166 4.92 -20.43 8.04
CA ASP A 166 5.22 -21.56 7.17
C ASP A 166 6.73 -21.68 6.95
N SER A 167 7.24 -22.90 6.75
CA SER A 167 8.65 -23.10 6.34
C SER A 167 8.84 -22.72 4.87
N LEU A 168 10.07 -22.34 4.51
CA LEU A 168 10.46 -22.09 3.12
C LEU A 168 11.24 -23.27 2.55
N THR A 169 10.94 -23.60 1.30
CA THR A 169 11.77 -24.52 0.50
C THR A 169 12.99 -23.82 -0.10
N ARG A 170 14.03 -24.58 -0.44
CA ARG A 170 15.22 -24.05 -1.14
C ARG A 170 14.86 -23.41 -2.49
N GLY A 171 13.90 -23.98 -3.23
CA GLY A 171 13.41 -23.41 -4.49
C GLY A 171 12.72 -22.06 -4.30
N GLU A 172 11.90 -21.90 -3.25
CA GLU A 172 11.28 -20.61 -2.94
C GLU A 172 12.31 -19.55 -2.53
N VAL A 173 13.37 -19.93 -1.81
CA VAL A 173 14.47 -19.01 -1.51
C VAL A 173 15.23 -18.60 -2.77
N ALA A 174 15.43 -19.51 -3.73
CA ALA A 174 16.05 -19.17 -5.01
C ALA A 174 15.26 -18.07 -5.74
N LEU A 175 13.93 -18.21 -5.82
CA LEU A 175 13.04 -17.19 -6.40
C LEU A 175 13.17 -15.83 -5.69
N LEU A 176 13.25 -15.83 -4.36
CA LEU A 176 13.36 -14.60 -3.57
C LEU A 176 14.68 -13.86 -3.83
N LEU A 177 15.80 -14.58 -3.84
CA LEU A 177 17.12 -13.98 -3.97
C LEU A 177 17.45 -13.60 -5.42
N ALA A 178 17.03 -14.41 -6.39
CA ALA A 178 17.26 -14.13 -7.81
C ALA A 178 16.37 -13.01 -8.37
N ASN A 179 15.31 -12.61 -7.66
CA ASN A 179 14.42 -11.54 -8.08
C ASN A 179 15.21 -10.27 -8.46
N ALA A 180 14.85 -9.67 -9.60
CA ALA A 180 15.50 -8.47 -10.14
C ALA A 180 15.46 -7.25 -9.20
N LYS A 181 14.46 -7.19 -8.32
CA LYS A 181 14.29 -6.14 -7.31
C LYS A 181 14.97 -6.49 -5.97
N ALA A 182 15.57 -7.67 -5.85
CA ALA A 182 16.42 -8.09 -4.74
C ALA A 182 17.90 -8.05 -5.16
N TYR A 183 18.54 -9.20 -5.42
CA TYR A 183 19.95 -9.27 -5.84
C TYR A 183 20.15 -9.39 -7.36
N ASN A 184 19.07 -9.53 -8.14
CA ASN A 184 19.10 -9.66 -9.60
C ASN A 184 20.12 -10.71 -10.09
N LEU A 185 20.06 -11.91 -9.51
CA LEU A 185 20.99 -12.99 -9.84
C LEU A 185 20.53 -13.67 -11.13
N GLN A 186 21.26 -13.42 -12.21
CA GLN A 186 21.03 -14.04 -13.51
C GLN A 186 22.06 -15.15 -13.77
N GLY A 187 21.71 -16.13 -14.60
CA GLY A 187 22.59 -17.25 -14.90
C GLY A 187 22.22 -17.93 -16.20
N TYR A 188 22.79 -19.11 -16.41
CA TYR A 188 22.67 -19.88 -17.64
C TYR A 188 21.85 -21.15 -17.41
N PRO A 189 20.52 -21.15 -17.70
CA PRO A 189 19.62 -22.29 -17.47
C PRO A 189 20.13 -23.60 -18.07
N GLU A 190 20.77 -23.55 -19.24
CA GLU A 190 21.31 -24.69 -19.96
C GLU A 190 22.50 -25.36 -19.27
N GLN A 191 23.13 -24.68 -18.30
CA GLN A 191 24.24 -25.21 -17.51
C GLN A 191 23.77 -25.89 -16.21
N VAL A 192 22.49 -25.77 -15.87
CA VAL A 192 21.91 -26.42 -14.69
C VAL A 192 21.74 -27.91 -14.96
N THR A 193 22.39 -28.74 -14.15
CA THR A 193 22.37 -30.21 -14.28
C THR A 193 21.52 -30.91 -13.22
N PHE A 194 20.80 -30.14 -12.40
CA PHE A 194 19.96 -30.66 -11.33
C PHE A 194 18.67 -31.25 -11.89
N THR A 195 18.40 -32.51 -11.57
CA THR A 195 17.22 -33.23 -12.11
C THR A 195 15.92 -32.94 -11.35
N ASP A 196 16.01 -32.28 -10.20
CA ASP A 196 14.88 -31.91 -9.32
C ASP A 196 14.48 -30.43 -9.45
N VAL A 197 15.01 -29.73 -10.45
CA VAL A 197 14.65 -28.33 -10.77
C VAL A 197 13.76 -28.36 -12.00
N ASN A 198 12.54 -27.84 -11.89
CA ASN A 198 11.63 -27.66 -13.01
C ASN A 198 11.71 -26.21 -13.52
N ASP A 199 11.05 -25.94 -14.66
CA ASP A 199 11.12 -24.65 -15.36
C ASP A 199 10.81 -23.45 -14.46
N ARG A 200 9.90 -23.60 -13.49
CA ARG A 200 9.55 -22.54 -12.53
C ARG A 200 10.74 -22.03 -11.73
N TYR A 201 11.69 -22.90 -11.39
CA TYR A 201 12.84 -22.55 -10.55
C TYR A 201 14.13 -22.45 -11.34
N LEU A 202 14.13 -22.83 -12.63
CA LEU A 202 15.32 -23.05 -13.43
C LEU A 202 16.22 -21.80 -13.49
N ASP A 203 15.65 -20.66 -13.88
CA ASP A 203 16.41 -19.41 -14.03
C ASP A 203 16.97 -18.91 -12.70
N SER A 204 16.15 -18.97 -11.64
CA SER A 204 16.58 -18.53 -10.31
C SER A 204 17.68 -19.42 -9.74
N VAL A 205 17.57 -20.74 -9.93
CA VAL A 205 18.61 -21.69 -9.52
C VAL A 205 19.88 -21.46 -10.35
N ALA A 206 19.76 -21.23 -11.67
CA ALA A 206 20.88 -20.90 -12.53
C ALA A 206 21.61 -19.65 -12.04
N GLY A 207 20.88 -18.59 -11.69
CA GLY A 207 21.44 -17.36 -11.17
C GLY A 207 22.21 -17.53 -9.86
N LEU A 208 21.64 -18.30 -8.91
CA LEU A 208 22.30 -18.61 -7.64
C LEU A 208 23.58 -19.44 -7.83
N VAL A 209 23.57 -20.41 -8.74
CA VAL A 209 24.76 -21.24 -9.04
C VAL A 209 25.84 -20.40 -9.73
N ALA A 210 25.47 -19.62 -10.74
CA ALA A 210 26.40 -18.78 -11.50
C ALA A 210 27.14 -17.76 -10.61
N HIS A 211 26.47 -17.25 -9.58
CA HIS A 211 27.03 -16.30 -8.62
C HIS A 211 27.65 -16.96 -7.39
N GLY A 212 27.87 -18.28 -7.40
CA GLY A 212 28.53 -19.00 -6.29
C GLY A 212 27.75 -19.01 -4.98
N ILE A 213 26.45 -18.66 -5.00
CA ILE A 213 25.60 -18.67 -3.80
C ILE A 213 25.43 -20.10 -3.29
N THR A 214 25.32 -21.10 -4.19
CA THR A 214 25.16 -22.51 -3.85
C THR A 214 25.61 -23.45 -4.97
N ASP A 215 26.20 -24.59 -4.61
CA ASP A 215 26.55 -25.68 -5.54
C ASP A 215 25.46 -26.78 -5.63
N GLY A 216 24.36 -26.61 -4.89
CA GLY A 216 23.31 -27.62 -4.73
C GLY A 216 23.60 -28.61 -3.59
N ARG A 217 22.73 -29.60 -3.40
CA ARG A 217 22.91 -30.69 -2.44
C ARG A 217 23.94 -31.71 -2.94
N SER A 218 23.97 -31.93 -4.25
CA SER A 218 24.92 -32.79 -4.95
C SER A 218 25.01 -32.35 -6.42
N ALA A 219 25.92 -32.95 -7.19
CA ALA A 219 26.09 -32.65 -8.61
C ALA A 219 24.81 -32.77 -9.47
N THR A 220 23.77 -33.48 -9.01
CA THR A 220 22.52 -33.69 -9.76
C THR A 220 21.27 -33.36 -8.95
N GLN A 221 21.39 -32.79 -7.76
CA GLN A 221 20.25 -32.42 -6.90
C GLN A 221 20.45 -31.04 -6.30
N PHE A 222 19.47 -30.15 -6.48
CA PHE A 222 19.42 -28.85 -5.83
C PHE A 222 18.78 -28.91 -4.43
N GLY A 223 17.85 -29.85 -4.23
CA GLY A 223 16.97 -29.92 -3.06
C GLY A 223 15.75 -29.00 -3.19
N THR A 224 15.20 -28.82 -4.39
CA THR A 224 14.21 -27.76 -4.71
C THR A 224 13.01 -27.73 -3.76
N SER A 225 12.49 -28.91 -3.40
CA SER A 225 11.32 -29.05 -2.50
C SER A 225 11.69 -29.28 -1.03
N GLU A 226 12.98 -29.27 -0.68
CA GLU A 226 13.42 -29.44 0.71
C GLU A 226 13.30 -28.12 1.47
N ASP A 227 12.80 -28.18 2.70
CA ASP A 227 12.83 -27.03 3.61
C ASP A 227 14.29 -26.60 3.84
N ILE A 228 14.55 -25.30 3.68
CA ILE A 228 15.88 -24.75 3.89
C ILE A 228 16.16 -24.54 5.38
N LEU A 229 17.36 -24.90 5.80
CA LEU A 229 17.80 -24.69 7.17
C LEU A 229 18.21 -23.23 7.39
N ARG A 230 18.01 -22.71 8.60
CA ARG A 230 18.37 -21.33 8.97
C ARG A 230 19.85 -21.03 8.77
N GLY A 231 20.73 -22.02 9.00
CA GLY A 231 22.16 -21.89 8.71
C GLY A 231 22.47 -21.80 7.22
N GLU A 232 21.70 -22.49 6.37
CA GLU A 232 21.88 -22.44 4.91
C GLU A 232 21.35 -21.15 4.32
N PHE A 233 20.20 -20.68 4.81
CA PHE A 233 19.69 -19.36 4.48
C PHE A 233 20.69 -18.26 4.87
N ALA A 234 21.36 -18.41 6.03
CA ALA A 234 22.40 -17.49 6.43
C ALA A 234 23.59 -17.46 5.45
N ILE A 235 24.03 -18.63 4.97
CA ILE A 235 25.08 -18.71 3.93
C ILE A 235 24.64 -17.99 2.65
N PHE A 236 23.39 -18.18 2.23
CA PHE A 236 22.89 -17.58 0.99
C PHE A 236 22.86 -16.05 1.08
N ILE A 237 22.33 -15.49 2.18
CA ILE A 237 22.34 -14.05 2.41
C ILE A 237 23.76 -13.51 2.53
N HIS A 238 24.63 -14.17 3.30
CA HIS A 238 26.02 -13.75 3.42
C HIS A 238 26.68 -13.67 2.05
N ARG A 239 26.63 -14.75 1.27
CA ARG A 239 27.23 -14.79 -0.06
C ARG A 239 26.64 -13.76 -1.00
N ALA A 240 25.33 -13.50 -0.94
CA ALA A 240 24.67 -12.49 -1.76
C ALA A 240 25.08 -11.05 -1.36
N GLU A 241 25.17 -10.76 -0.06
CA GLU A 241 25.60 -9.45 0.46
C GLU A 241 27.10 -9.19 0.30
N THR A 242 27.91 -10.26 0.33
CA THR A 242 29.35 -10.23 0.09
C THR A 242 29.70 -10.70 -1.30
N LEU A 243 28.78 -10.56 -2.25
CA LEU A 243 29.15 -10.42 -3.65
C LEU A 243 29.99 -9.14 -3.73
N THR A 244 31.28 -9.25 -3.40
CA THR A 244 32.28 -8.37 -3.95
C THR A 244 32.19 -8.56 -5.45
N ALA A 245 32.39 -7.49 -6.22
CA ALA A 245 32.83 -7.66 -7.59
C ALA A 245 34.21 -8.33 -7.49
N ASP A 246 34.24 -9.64 -7.21
CA ASP A 246 35.46 -10.41 -7.16
C ASP A 246 35.92 -10.53 -8.61
N GLU A 247 36.99 -9.77 -8.85
CA GLU A 247 38.07 -10.13 -9.75
C GLU A 247 38.21 -11.67 -9.79
N ASP A 248 38.10 -12.25 -10.98
CA ASP A 248 38.05 -13.68 -11.32
C ASP A 248 36.65 -14.33 -11.07
N VAL A 249 35.70 -14.31 -12.02
CA VAL A 249 35.77 -14.85 -13.38
C VAL A 249 34.73 -14.17 -14.29
N VAL A 250 35.16 -13.21 -15.13
CA VAL A 250 34.54 -12.96 -16.44
C VAL A 250 35.58 -13.35 -17.48
N THR A 251 35.43 -14.50 -18.13
CA THR A 251 36.39 -14.99 -19.15
C THR A 251 36.28 -14.25 -20.49
N GLY A 252 35.59 -13.11 -20.56
CA GLY A 252 35.36 -12.34 -21.78
C GLY A 252 35.86 -10.91 -21.63
N LEU A 253 36.27 -10.29 -22.75
CA LEU A 253 36.67 -8.89 -22.80
C LEU A 253 35.44 -7.95 -22.73
N VAL A 254 34.28 -8.47 -23.09
CA VAL A 254 33.03 -7.74 -23.33
C VAL A 254 32.09 -7.80 -22.13
N SER A 255 31.53 -6.65 -21.75
CA SER A 255 30.47 -6.53 -20.74
C SER A 255 29.08 -6.41 -21.37
N GLU A 256 28.97 -5.70 -22.50
CA GLU A 256 27.72 -5.48 -23.23
C GLU A 256 28.02 -5.36 -24.73
N VAL A 257 27.12 -5.84 -25.58
CA VAL A 257 27.18 -5.58 -27.02
C VAL A 257 26.30 -4.38 -27.35
N LEU A 258 26.91 -3.35 -27.92
CA LEU A 258 26.24 -2.08 -28.20
C LEU A 258 25.63 -2.05 -29.61
N ALA A 259 26.25 -2.71 -30.58
CA ALA A 259 25.75 -2.81 -31.94
C ALA A 259 26.47 -3.91 -32.74
N ILE A 260 25.75 -4.56 -33.65
CA ILE A 260 26.30 -5.38 -34.73
C ILE A 260 25.76 -4.82 -36.06
N ASP A 261 26.65 -4.56 -37.01
CA ASP A 261 26.29 -4.16 -38.37
C ASP A 261 27.06 -4.99 -39.42
N GLU A 262 26.86 -4.71 -40.72
CA GLU A 262 27.52 -5.44 -41.82
C GLU A 262 29.06 -5.40 -41.72
N THR A 263 29.62 -4.40 -41.03
CA THR A 263 31.06 -4.12 -41.01
C THR A 263 31.74 -4.58 -39.74
N GLY A 264 31.02 -4.74 -38.63
CA GLY A 264 31.62 -5.20 -37.39
C GLY A 264 30.69 -5.13 -36.18
N VAL A 265 31.31 -5.22 -35.00
CA VAL A 265 30.64 -5.22 -33.70
C VAL A 265 31.23 -4.15 -32.79
N THR A 266 30.37 -3.44 -32.07
CA THR A 266 30.76 -2.45 -31.05
C THR A 266 30.33 -2.95 -29.69
N VAL A 267 31.25 -2.91 -28.73
CA VAL A 267 31.07 -3.50 -27.40
C VAL A 267 31.48 -2.52 -26.31
N LEU A 268 30.81 -2.64 -25.17
CA LEU A 268 31.27 -2.13 -23.89
C LEU A 268 32.23 -3.16 -23.30
N LEU A 269 33.31 -2.66 -22.71
CA LEU A 269 34.34 -3.46 -22.09
C LEU A 269 34.03 -3.69 -20.60
N ASN A 270 34.53 -4.78 -20.03
CA ASN A 270 34.46 -5.00 -18.58
C ASN A 270 35.22 -3.89 -17.82
N GLU A 271 34.84 -3.62 -16.57
CA GLU A 271 35.58 -2.63 -15.78
C GLU A 271 37.04 -3.05 -15.62
N ASN A 272 37.96 -2.07 -15.59
CA ASN A 272 39.40 -2.27 -15.41
C ASN A 272 40.15 -3.06 -16.52
N VAL A 273 39.74 -2.97 -17.79
CA VAL A 273 40.51 -3.58 -18.90
C VAL A 273 41.94 -3.02 -18.98
N GLU A 274 42.93 -3.90 -18.85
CA GLU A 274 44.35 -3.61 -19.08
C GLU A 274 44.64 -3.35 -20.58
N ALA A 275 45.71 -2.62 -20.87
CA ALA A 275 46.10 -2.35 -22.25
C ALA A 275 46.50 -3.66 -22.97
N GLN A 276 45.97 -3.87 -24.19
CA GLN A 276 46.28 -5.02 -25.04
C GLN A 276 46.73 -4.55 -26.42
N GLU A 277 47.86 -5.07 -26.93
CA GLU A 277 48.35 -4.69 -28.27
C GLU A 277 47.53 -5.30 -29.41
N ALA A 278 46.84 -6.42 -29.16
CA ALA A 278 46.02 -7.12 -30.14
C ALA A 278 44.96 -7.98 -29.44
N ALA A 279 43.89 -7.33 -28.97
CA ALA A 279 42.72 -8.00 -28.44
C ALA A 279 41.88 -8.59 -29.58
N ALA A 280 41.27 -9.75 -29.37
CA ALA A 280 40.29 -10.35 -30.26
C ALA A 280 39.12 -10.87 -29.44
N ILE A 281 37.94 -10.88 -30.05
CA ILE A 281 36.70 -11.37 -29.46
C ILE A 281 36.11 -12.48 -30.32
N GLU A 282 35.41 -13.42 -29.70
CA GLU A 282 34.68 -14.45 -30.40
C GLU A 282 33.27 -13.94 -30.73
N VAL A 283 32.96 -13.76 -32.01
CA VAL A 283 31.60 -13.43 -32.48
C VAL A 283 31.00 -14.68 -33.11
N ARG A 284 29.78 -15.05 -32.72
CA ARG A 284 28.98 -16.09 -33.38
C ARG A 284 27.66 -15.52 -33.87
N ASP A 285 27.29 -15.92 -35.08
CA ASP A 285 25.99 -15.60 -35.66
C ASP A 285 24.86 -16.45 -35.05
N PRO A 286 23.58 -16.18 -35.38
CA PRO A 286 22.43 -16.90 -34.83
C PRO A 286 22.40 -18.40 -35.18
N ASP A 287 23.12 -18.83 -36.22
CA ASP A 287 23.29 -20.25 -36.55
C ASP A 287 24.43 -20.92 -35.75
N GLY A 288 25.05 -20.18 -34.83
CA GLY A 288 26.15 -20.62 -33.97
C GLY A 288 27.52 -20.64 -34.65
N LYS A 289 27.63 -20.06 -35.85
CA LYS A 289 28.86 -20.06 -36.66
C LYS A 289 29.71 -18.85 -36.32
N THR A 290 31.02 -19.08 -36.15
CA THR A 290 31.99 -18.02 -35.83
C THR A 290 32.16 -17.04 -36.99
N VAL A 291 32.06 -15.75 -36.69
CA VAL A 291 32.34 -14.63 -37.60
C VAL A 291 33.69 -14.02 -37.21
N PRO A 292 34.75 -14.17 -38.03
CA PRO A 292 36.09 -13.69 -37.70
C PRO A 292 36.15 -12.16 -37.60
N VAL A 293 36.84 -11.65 -36.58
CA VAL A 293 37.08 -10.21 -36.38
C VAL A 293 38.57 -9.87 -36.52
N VAL A 294 38.86 -8.64 -36.95
CA VAL A 294 40.22 -8.09 -37.00
C VAL A 294 40.67 -7.73 -35.57
N PRO A 295 41.79 -8.29 -35.07
CA PRO A 295 42.31 -7.93 -33.74
C PRO A 295 42.64 -6.44 -33.63
N ARG A 296 42.38 -5.86 -32.46
CA ARG A 296 42.50 -4.41 -32.23
C ARG A 296 43.24 -4.10 -30.93
N ALA A 297 44.05 -3.05 -30.93
CA ALA A 297 44.69 -2.56 -29.71
C ALA A 297 43.66 -1.88 -28.80
N ILE A 298 43.73 -2.15 -27.50
CA ILE A 298 42.88 -1.59 -26.46
C ILE A 298 43.77 -0.84 -25.48
N GLU A 299 43.41 0.41 -25.19
CA GLU A 299 44.10 1.23 -24.20
C GLU A 299 43.58 0.93 -22.79
N ALA A 300 44.43 1.05 -21.78
CA ALA A 300 44.01 0.87 -20.39
C ALA A 300 42.89 1.86 -20.04
N GLY A 301 41.79 1.36 -19.48
CA GLY A 301 40.62 2.18 -19.13
C GLY A 301 39.75 2.60 -20.33
N ALA A 302 39.92 1.98 -21.50
CA ALA A 302 38.95 2.13 -22.59
C ALA A 302 37.59 1.54 -22.16
N GLU A 303 36.51 2.31 -22.35
CA GLU A 303 35.16 1.87 -22.01
C GLU A 303 34.50 1.12 -23.18
N THR A 304 34.77 1.52 -24.42
CA THR A 304 34.14 0.95 -25.62
C THR A 304 35.18 0.67 -26.71
N VAL A 305 34.96 -0.40 -27.47
CA VAL A 305 35.78 -0.73 -28.64
C VAL A 305 34.90 -1.27 -29.78
N SER A 306 35.32 -1.03 -31.02
CA SER A 306 34.69 -1.63 -32.20
C SER A 306 35.66 -2.59 -32.87
N PHE A 307 35.22 -3.80 -33.17
CA PHE A 307 35.98 -4.79 -33.92
C PHE A 307 35.37 -4.93 -35.31
N ASP A 308 36.19 -4.72 -36.34
CA ASP A 308 35.78 -4.90 -37.73
C ASP A 308 35.74 -6.39 -38.06
N PHE A 309 34.77 -6.86 -38.85
CA PHE A 309 34.81 -8.21 -39.40
C PHE A 309 35.95 -8.34 -40.41
N GLU A 310 36.64 -9.49 -40.44
CA GLU A 310 37.66 -9.75 -41.46
C GLU A 310 37.08 -9.69 -42.88
N VAL A 311 35.81 -10.10 -43.00
CA VAL A 311 35.00 -10.00 -44.22
C VAL A 311 33.65 -9.40 -43.84
N ALA A 312 33.31 -8.25 -44.42
CA ALA A 312 32.01 -7.63 -44.23
C ALA A 312 30.88 -8.57 -44.66
N LEU A 313 29.81 -8.60 -43.87
CA LEU A 313 28.62 -9.40 -44.14
C LEU A 313 27.81 -8.77 -45.27
N SER A 314 27.11 -9.59 -46.06
CA SER A 314 26.18 -9.10 -47.08
C SER A 314 24.86 -8.61 -46.48
N GLU A 315 24.51 -9.13 -45.31
CA GLU A 315 23.37 -8.74 -44.48
C GLU A 315 23.65 -9.20 -43.04
N VAL A 316 23.05 -8.53 -42.06
CA VAL A 316 23.09 -8.98 -40.66
C VAL A 316 21.97 -9.99 -40.46
N LEU A 317 22.31 -11.22 -40.07
CA LEU A 317 21.31 -12.25 -39.78
C LEU A 317 20.44 -11.84 -38.59
N PHE A 318 19.16 -12.15 -38.69
CA PHE A 318 18.18 -12.00 -37.63
C PHE A 318 18.35 -13.06 -36.55
N GLY A 319 18.28 -12.63 -35.28
CA GLY A 319 18.28 -13.51 -34.12
C GLY A 319 19.43 -13.21 -33.15
N THR A 320 19.63 -14.11 -32.19
CA THR A 320 20.61 -13.92 -31.11
C THR A 320 22.04 -14.21 -31.58
N TRP A 321 22.85 -13.16 -31.67
CA TRP A 321 24.30 -13.25 -31.81
C TRP A 321 24.95 -13.43 -30.44
N THR A 322 26.15 -14.02 -30.39
CA THR A 322 26.95 -14.04 -29.15
C THR A 322 28.32 -13.42 -29.40
N VAL A 323 28.76 -12.53 -28.51
CA VAL A 323 30.04 -11.82 -28.58
C VAL A 323 30.77 -12.02 -27.27
N ASP A 324 31.85 -12.80 -27.27
CA ASP A 324 32.56 -13.23 -26.05
C ASP A 324 31.62 -13.85 -24.99
N GLY A 325 30.57 -14.53 -25.46
CA GLY A 325 29.52 -15.11 -24.61
C GLY A 325 28.39 -14.15 -24.22
N VAL A 326 28.49 -12.86 -24.54
CA VAL A 326 27.41 -11.87 -24.33
C VAL A 326 26.41 -11.94 -25.49
N ALA A 327 25.15 -12.21 -25.19
CA ALA A 327 24.08 -12.28 -26.19
C ALA A 327 23.69 -10.89 -26.70
N PHE A 328 23.41 -10.78 -28.00
CA PHE A 328 22.88 -9.58 -28.64
C PHE A 328 21.87 -9.97 -29.71
N ASP A 329 20.62 -9.58 -29.53
CA ASP A 329 19.57 -9.92 -30.47
C ASP A 329 19.36 -8.80 -31.50
N THR A 330 19.72 -9.08 -32.76
CA THR A 330 19.56 -8.15 -33.89
C THR A 330 18.12 -8.08 -34.39
N GLY A 331 17.26 -9.04 -34.01
CA GLY A 331 15.85 -9.07 -34.38
C GLY A 331 15.01 -8.08 -33.60
N VAL A 332 15.36 -7.81 -32.35
CA VAL A 332 14.61 -6.93 -31.44
C VAL A 332 14.33 -5.55 -32.05
N SER A 333 15.37 -4.85 -32.53
CA SER A 333 15.19 -3.50 -33.10
C SER A 333 14.36 -3.51 -34.38
N VAL A 334 14.44 -4.58 -35.17
CA VAL A 334 13.71 -4.66 -36.43
C VAL A 334 12.24 -4.97 -36.21
N ILE A 335 11.91 -5.86 -35.27
CA ILE A 335 10.52 -6.12 -34.90
C ILE A 335 9.87 -4.84 -34.36
N ILE A 336 10.55 -4.09 -33.49
CA ILE A 336 10.06 -2.81 -32.99
C ILE A 336 9.84 -1.81 -34.14
N ASP A 337 10.78 -1.69 -35.07
CA ASP A 337 10.63 -0.83 -36.26
C ASP A 337 9.44 -1.28 -37.13
N GLN A 338 9.23 -2.59 -37.29
CA GLN A 338 8.09 -3.14 -38.04
C GLN A 338 6.76 -2.83 -37.38
N VAL A 339 6.66 -2.98 -36.05
CA VAL A 339 5.46 -2.58 -35.29
C VAL A 339 5.20 -1.08 -35.45
N ASN A 340 6.21 -0.24 -35.20
CA ASN A 340 6.10 1.23 -35.31
C ASN A 340 5.73 1.73 -36.72
N THR A 341 6.05 0.95 -37.76
CA THR A 341 5.79 1.32 -39.16
C THR A 341 4.57 0.64 -39.77
N SER A 342 3.92 -0.26 -39.02
CA SER A 342 2.72 -0.96 -39.46
C SER A 342 1.55 0.03 -39.60
N THR A 343 0.91 0.03 -40.77
CA THR A 343 -0.21 0.93 -41.09
C THR A 343 -1.53 0.22 -41.30
N ASN A 344 -1.52 -1.11 -41.24
CA ASN A 344 -2.67 -1.98 -41.46
C ASN A 344 -2.48 -3.31 -40.75
N GLU A 345 -3.58 -4.05 -40.59
CA GLU A 345 -3.61 -5.34 -39.88
C GLU A 345 -2.64 -6.37 -40.46
N LEU A 346 -2.43 -6.40 -41.78
CA LEU A 346 -1.54 -7.39 -42.40
C LEU A 346 -0.07 -7.11 -42.10
N GLU A 347 0.34 -5.84 -42.10
CA GLU A 347 1.68 -5.42 -41.68
C GLU A 347 1.92 -5.69 -40.20
N LEU A 348 0.94 -5.34 -39.36
CA LEU A 348 1.03 -5.55 -37.92
C LEU A 348 1.05 -7.05 -37.58
N GLN A 349 0.20 -7.85 -38.23
CA GLN A 349 0.24 -9.30 -38.11
C GLN A 349 1.61 -9.87 -38.47
N ALA A 350 2.22 -9.42 -39.56
CA ALA A 350 3.56 -9.90 -39.93
C ALA A 350 4.64 -9.50 -38.91
N ALA A 351 4.48 -8.36 -38.23
CA ALA A 351 5.39 -7.91 -37.17
C ALA A 351 5.19 -8.67 -35.85
N LEU A 352 3.92 -8.96 -35.51
CA LEU A 352 3.53 -9.64 -34.27
C LEU A 352 3.59 -11.17 -34.36
N ASP A 353 3.52 -11.76 -35.56
CA ASP A 353 3.76 -13.19 -35.85
C ASP A 353 5.27 -13.51 -35.78
N SER A 354 5.83 -13.24 -34.61
CA SER A 354 7.22 -13.45 -34.26
C SER A 354 7.30 -14.16 -32.91
N SER A 355 8.41 -14.82 -32.61
CA SER A 355 8.61 -15.47 -31.31
C SER A 355 8.91 -14.50 -30.16
N TYR A 356 8.80 -13.19 -30.39
CA TYR A 356 9.11 -12.15 -29.39
C TYR A 356 7.89 -11.69 -28.59
N PHE A 357 6.68 -12.04 -29.04
CA PHE A 357 5.44 -11.67 -28.36
C PHE A 357 4.64 -12.91 -28.01
N ASP A 358 4.11 -12.89 -26.79
CA ASP A 358 3.25 -13.94 -26.27
C ASP A 358 1.78 -13.51 -26.37
N ASP A 359 0.88 -14.50 -26.41
CA ASP A 359 -0.57 -14.31 -26.35
C ASP A 359 -1.19 -13.35 -27.40
N VAL A 360 -0.55 -13.20 -28.56
CA VAL A 360 -1.12 -12.46 -29.70
C VAL A 360 -2.39 -13.18 -30.19
N ASN A 361 -3.53 -12.49 -30.14
CA ASN A 361 -4.82 -13.02 -30.56
C ASN A 361 -5.10 -12.65 -32.02
N ASP A 362 -5.21 -13.67 -32.87
CA ASP A 362 -5.43 -13.51 -34.31
C ASP A 362 -6.71 -12.75 -34.70
N ASN A 363 -7.65 -12.58 -33.78
CA ASN A 363 -8.90 -11.86 -34.02
C ASN A 363 -8.86 -10.40 -33.56
N LEU A 364 -7.76 -9.94 -32.95
CA LEU A 364 -7.66 -8.61 -32.33
C LEU A 364 -6.70 -7.66 -33.05
N TYR A 365 -6.23 -8.00 -34.25
CA TYR A 365 -5.33 -7.10 -34.99
C TYR A 365 -5.93 -5.72 -35.27
N THR A 366 -7.26 -5.59 -35.40
CA THR A 366 -7.92 -4.28 -35.49
C THR A 366 -7.78 -3.49 -34.18
N ASP A 367 -8.09 -4.12 -33.04
CA ASP A 367 -7.97 -3.49 -31.71
C ASP A 367 -6.51 -3.17 -31.36
N TYR A 368 -5.57 -4.06 -31.70
CA TYR A 368 -4.13 -3.79 -31.52
C TYR A 368 -3.67 -2.61 -32.37
N LEU A 369 -4.09 -2.54 -33.64
CA LEU A 369 -3.71 -1.45 -34.53
C LEU A 369 -4.24 -0.09 -34.03
N GLU A 370 -5.46 -0.05 -33.49
CA GLU A 370 -6.04 1.15 -32.88
C GLU A 370 -5.31 1.53 -31.59
N ALA A 371 -4.99 0.56 -30.71
CA ALA A 371 -4.27 0.82 -29.46
C ALA A 371 -2.81 1.26 -29.67
N MET A 372 -2.19 0.80 -30.77
CA MET A 372 -0.82 1.15 -31.16
C MET A 372 -0.77 2.42 -32.04
N GLU A 373 -1.91 2.97 -32.46
CA GLU A 373 -1.97 4.18 -33.28
C GLU A 373 -1.33 5.37 -32.54
N ASP A 374 -0.44 6.10 -33.23
CA ASP A 374 0.31 7.24 -32.69
C ASP A 374 1.22 6.93 -31.47
N VAL A 375 1.48 5.65 -31.19
CA VAL A 375 2.45 5.21 -30.17
C VAL A 375 3.78 4.83 -30.85
N GLU A 376 4.89 5.38 -30.35
CA GLU A 376 6.24 5.00 -30.78
C GLU A 376 6.87 4.13 -29.67
N PHE A 377 7.15 2.88 -30.00
CA PHE A 377 7.74 1.89 -29.09
C PHE A 377 9.26 1.91 -29.16
N ASP A 378 9.91 1.85 -28.00
CA ASP A 378 11.37 1.78 -27.87
C ASP A 378 11.85 0.36 -27.44
N SER A 379 10.92 -0.54 -27.08
CA SER A 379 11.23 -1.89 -26.59
C SER A 379 10.10 -2.90 -26.87
N LEU A 380 10.43 -4.20 -26.82
CA LEU A 380 9.44 -5.28 -26.95
C LEU A 380 8.47 -5.31 -25.76
N GLU A 381 8.94 -4.97 -24.56
CA GLU A 381 8.11 -4.96 -23.34
C GLU A 381 6.96 -3.95 -23.46
N GLU A 382 7.19 -2.79 -24.06
CA GLU A 382 6.15 -1.79 -24.30
C GLU A 382 5.10 -2.29 -25.32
N VAL A 383 5.53 -3.00 -26.37
CA VAL A 383 4.61 -3.60 -27.35
C VAL A 383 3.81 -4.72 -26.69
N GLN A 384 4.45 -5.62 -25.93
CA GLN A 384 3.79 -6.69 -25.19
C GLN A 384 2.77 -6.15 -24.20
N THR A 385 3.08 -5.06 -23.50
CA THR A 385 2.15 -4.40 -22.57
C THR A 385 0.85 -3.97 -23.28
N VAL A 386 0.95 -3.45 -24.50
CA VAL A 386 -0.25 -3.07 -25.28
C VAL A 386 -1.05 -4.30 -25.71
N ILE A 387 -0.38 -5.39 -26.11
CA ILE A 387 -1.03 -6.66 -26.46
C ILE A 387 -1.80 -7.21 -25.27
N ASP A 388 -1.15 -7.30 -24.10
CA ASP A 388 -1.74 -7.80 -22.86
C ASP A 388 -2.93 -6.93 -22.43
N GLN A 389 -2.79 -5.61 -22.54
CA GLN A 389 -3.86 -4.67 -22.21
C GLN A 389 -5.08 -4.86 -23.11
N VAL A 390 -4.90 -4.90 -24.44
CA VAL A 390 -6.00 -5.07 -25.40
C VAL A 390 -6.69 -6.43 -25.20
N ASN A 391 -5.90 -7.49 -24.96
CA ASN A 391 -6.44 -8.82 -24.63
C ASN A 391 -7.31 -8.78 -23.36
N GLY A 392 -6.83 -8.12 -22.31
CA GLY A 392 -7.57 -7.93 -21.06
C GLY A 392 -8.87 -7.14 -21.26
N ASP A 393 -8.82 -6.04 -22.02
CA ASP A 393 -9.98 -5.18 -22.28
C ASP A 393 -11.08 -5.90 -23.07
N VAL A 394 -10.72 -6.73 -24.06
CA VAL A 394 -11.68 -7.56 -24.79
C VAL A 394 -12.28 -8.62 -23.88
N SER A 395 -11.46 -9.31 -23.10
CA SER A 395 -11.94 -10.33 -22.16
C SER A 395 -12.93 -9.74 -21.16
N LEU A 396 -12.65 -8.55 -20.63
CA LEU A 396 -13.55 -7.83 -19.73
C LEU A 396 -14.86 -7.45 -20.42
N ARG A 397 -14.82 -6.91 -21.66
CA ARG A 397 -16.03 -6.60 -22.44
C ARG A 397 -16.91 -7.82 -22.66
N GLU A 398 -16.32 -8.97 -22.96
CA GLU A 398 -17.04 -10.23 -23.14
C GLU A 398 -17.67 -10.74 -21.83
N GLN A 399 -16.93 -10.66 -20.72
CA GLN A 399 -17.43 -11.02 -19.39
C GLN A 399 -18.59 -10.14 -18.96
N GLN A 400 -18.50 -8.83 -19.17
CA GLN A 400 -19.58 -7.88 -18.89
C GLN A 400 -20.81 -8.14 -19.75
N ALA A 401 -20.63 -8.38 -21.05
CA ALA A 401 -21.74 -8.74 -21.94
C ALA A 401 -22.41 -10.05 -21.52
N ALA A 402 -21.63 -11.05 -21.10
CA ALA A 402 -22.15 -12.32 -20.60
C ALA A 402 -22.92 -12.15 -19.28
N ALA A 403 -22.44 -11.31 -18.36
CA ALA A 403 -23.13 -11.02 -17.10
C ALA A 403 -24.49 -10.33 -17.35
N VAL A 404 -24.54 -9.33 -18.24
CA VAL A 404 -25.78 -8.66 -18.63
C VAL A 404 -26.76 -9.65 -19.27
N LEU A 405 -26.28 -10.52 -20.17
CA LEU A 405 -27.11 -11.55 -20.79
C LEU A 405 -27.66 -12.55 -19.76
N ALA A 406 -26.86 -12.95 -18.76
CA ALA A 406 -27.29 -13.87 -17.73
C ALA A 406 -28.43 -13.28 -16.87
N VAL A 407 -28.32 -12.01 -16.48
CA VAL A 407 -29.37 -11.29 -15.74
C VAL A 407 -30.64 -11.17 -16.58
N ASN A 408 -30.52 -10.71 -17.83
CA ASN A 408 -31.68 -10.53 -18.72
C ASN A 408 -32.38 -11.85 -19.09
N ALA A 409 -31.64 -12.97 -19.08
CA ALA A 409 -32.17 -14.28 -19.42
C ALA A 409 -32.75 -15.04 -18.23
N ALA A 410 -32.52 -14.57 -16.99
CA ALA A 410 -33.02 -15.22 -15.79
C ALA A 410 -34.56 -15.25 -15.80
N GLY A 411 -35.14 -16.46 -15.74
CA GLY A 411 -36.59 -16.66 -15.73
C GLY A 411 -37.15 -16.97 -14.34
N THR A 412 -36.27 -17.07 -13.35
CA THR A 412 -36.59 -17.40 -11.95
C THR A 412 -35.65 -16.66 -10.99
N GLN A 413 -36.07 -16.49 -9.74
CA GLN A 413 -35.24 -15.88 -8.69
C GLN A 413 -33.92 -16.64 -8.44
N GLU A 414 -33.92 -17.97 -8.57
CA GLU A 414 -32.70 -18.79 -8.40
C GLU A 414 -31.69 -18.53 -9.52
N GLU A 415 -32.16 -18.38 -10.76
CA GLU A 415 -31.31 -18.01 -11.89
C GLU A 415 -30.81 -16.56 -11.78
N LEU A 416 -31.66 -15.65 -11.29
CA LEU A 416 -31.30 -14.26 -11.09
C LEU A 416 -30.27 -14.10 -9.95
N ASP A 417 -30.43 -14.79 -8.82
CA ASP A 417 -29.45 -14.82 -7.72
C ASP A 417 -28.10 -15.31 -8.24
N ALA A 418 -28.07 -16.41 -8.99
CA ALA A 418 -26.84 -16.93 -9.57
C ALA A 418 -26.18 -15.92 -10.54
N ALA A 419 -26.97 -15.16 -11.30
CA ALA A 419 -26.47 -14.14 -12.21
C ALA A 419 -25.95 -12.89 -11.48
N LEU A 420 -26.63 -12.43 -10.43
CA LEU A 420 -26.26 -11.23 -9.66
C LEU A 420 -25.08 -11.46 -8.71
N ARG A 421 -24.74 -12.71 -8.37
CA ARG A 421 -23.49 -13.06 -7.66
C ARG A 421 -22.22 -12.90 -8.52
N ASN A 422 -22.36 -12.54 -9.79
CA ASN A 422 -21.22 -12.28 -10.66
C ASN A 422 -20.40 -11.07 -10.16
N GLU A 423 -19.08 -11.16 -10.22
CA GLU A 423 -18.14 -10.12 -9.73
C GLU A 423 -18.29 -8.74 -10.40
N GLN A 424 -18.97 -8.67 -11.56
CA GLN A 424 -19.27 -7.41 -12.23
C GLN A 424 -20.34 -6.58 -11.49
N PHE A 425 -21.09 -7.20 -10.57
CA PHE A 425 -22.10 -6.52 -9.75
C PHE A 425 -21.63 -6.41 -8.30
N LEU A 426 -21.78 -5.22 -7.74
CA LEU A 426 -21.39 -4.86 -6.39
C LEU A 426 -22.63 -4.69 -5.52
N ARG A 427 -22.46 -4.83 -4.20
CA ARG A 427 -23.52 -4.55 -3.20
C ARG A 427 -24.79 -5.38 -3.43
N TYR A 428 -24.68 -6.56 -4.03
CA TYR A 428 -25.78 -7.49 -4.14
C TYR A 428 -26.13 -8.11 -2.78
N CYS A 429 -27.40 -8.07 -2.38
CA CYS A 429 -27.92 -8.69 -1.16
C CYS A 429 -28.87 -9.86 -1.50
N GLU A 430 -28.49 -11.10 -1.18
CA GLU A 430 -29.30 -12.27 -1.53
C GLU A 430 -30.73 -12.25 -0.93
N GLU A 431 -30.92 -11.55 0.19
CA GLU A 431 -32.22 -11.44 0.86
C GLU A 431 -33.23 -10.59 0.07
N TRP A 432 -32.77 -9.72 -0.83
CA TRP A 432 -33.60 -8.78 -1.59
C TRP A 432 -33.87 -9.25 -3.03
N ILE A 433 -33.67 -10.54 -3.32
CA ILE A 433 -33.80 -11.10 -4.68
C ILE A 433 -35.17 -10.84 -5.33
N ALA A 434 -36.25 -10.82 -4.55
CA ALA A 434 -37.59 -10.53 -5.07
C ALA A 434 -37.77 -9.07 -5.51
N ASP A 435 -37.07 -8.15 -4.85
CA ASP A 435 -37.11 -6.73 -5.18
C ASP A 435 -36.25 -6.45 -6.42
N TYR A 436 -35.07 -7.08 -6.53
CA TYR A 436 -34.27 -7.02 -7.75
C TYR A 436 -35.00 -7.62 -8.96
N GLU A 437 -35.70 -8.74 -8.79
CA GLU A 437 -36.56 -9.31 -9.86
C GLU A 437 -37.64 -8.34 -10.30
N SER A 438 -38.16 -7.52 -9.38
CA SER A 438 -39.17 -6.50 -9.70
C SER A 438 -38.58 -5.28 -10.41
N ALA A 439 -37.33 -4.91 -10.08
CA ALA A 439 -36.63 -3.75 -10.65
C ALA A 439 -36.00 -4.05 -12.03
N LEU A 440 -35.48 -5.26 -12.24
CA LEU A 440 -34.81 -5.67 -13.47
C LEU A 440 -35.82 -6.18 -14.49
N SER A 441 -35.96 -5.44 -15.59
CA SER A 441 -37.02 -5.64 -16.59
C SER A 441 -36.66 -6.64 -17.69
N GLY A 442 -35.42 -7.13 -17.71
CA GLY A 442 -34.88 -8.03 -18.73
C GLY A 442 -34.47 -7.31 -20.02
N GLY A 443 -34.26 -5.99 -19.94
CA GLY A 443 -33.93 -5.09 -21.05
C GLY A 443 -32.70 -4.23 -20.82
N GLU A 444 -31.95 -4.50 -19.75
CA GLU A 444 -30.81 -3.72 -19.33
C GLU A 444 -29.67 -3.85 -20.34
N SER A 445 -29.03 -2.74 -20.70
CA SER A 445 -28.09 -2.67 -21.83
C SER A 445 -26.63 -2.78 -21.42
N SER A 446 -26.33 -2.60 -20.13
CA SER A 446 -24.98 -2.60 -19.58
C SER A 446 -24.95 -3.06 -18.13
N VAL A 447 -23.75 -3.41 -17.65
CA VAL A 447 -23.51 -3.67 -16.22
C VAL A 447 -23.88 -2.46 -15.36
N GLY A 448 -23.64 -1.24 -15.87
CA GLY A 448 -23.99 0.00 -15.17
C GLY A 448 -25.50 0.20 -14.97
N ASP A 449 -26.32 -0.20 -15.95
CA ASP A 449 -27.78 -0.14 -15.84
C ASP A 449 -28.27 -1.08 -14.72
N ILE A 450 -27.76 -2.32 -14.72
CA ILE A 450 -28.10 -3.33 -13.71
C ILE A 450 -27.62 -2.88 -12.33
N GLN A 451 -26.38 -2.39 -12.22
CA GLN A 451 -25.84 -1.90 -10.96
C GLN A 451 -26.66 -0.73 -10.39
N SER A 452 -27.13 0.18 -11.25
CA SER A 452 -27.98 1.29 -10.83
C SER A 452 -29.31 0.79 -10.26
N ALA A 453 -29.91 -0.25 -10.87
CA ALA A 453 -31.11 -0.90 -10.36
C ALA A 453 -30.86 -1.60 -9.00
N ILE A 454 -29.71 -2.26 -8.83
CA ILE A 454 -29.31 -2.85 -7.54
C ILE A 454 -29.19 -1.76 -6.48
N ASP A 455 -28.50 -0.66 -6.79
CA ASP A 455 -28.28 0.44 -5.85
C ASP A 455 -29.60 1.12 -5.44
N GLU A 456 -30.55 1.27 -6.37
CA GLU A 456 -31.88 1.82 -6.09
C GLU A 456 -32.68 0.89 -5.16
N VAL A 457 -32.73 -0.41 -5.45
CA VAL A 457 -33.40 -1.40 -4.58
C VAL A 457 -32.75 -1.48 -3.20
N ASN A 458 -31.42 -1.36 -3.13
CA ASN A 458 -30.71 -1.33 -1.85
C ASN A 458 -31.12 -0.11 -1.03
N ALA A 459 -31.13 1.09 -1.64
CA ALA A 459 -31.54 2.30 -0.94
C ALA A 459 -32.97 2.17 -0.41
N GLU A 460 -33.91 1.65 -1.22
CA GLU A 460 -35.30 1.42 -0.81
C GLU A 460 -35.44 0.44 0.37
N ASN A 461 -34.61 -0.60 0.42
CA ASN A 461 -34.64 -1.59 1.50
C ASN A 461 -33.92 -1.14 2.78
N VAL A 462 -32.85 -0.33 2.66
CA VAL A 462 -32.10 0.18 3.81
C VAL A 462 -32.82 1.32 4.51
N GLU A 463 -33.47 2.22 3.76
CA GLU A 463 -34.15 3.41 4.29
C GLU A 463 -35.09 3.14 5.48
N PRO A 464 -36.03 2.19 5.45
CA PRO A 464 -36.92 1.95 6.58
C PRO A 464 -36.21 1.44 7.84
N VAL A 465 -35.09 0.71 7.69
CA VAL A 465 -34.29 0.22 8.81
C VAL A 465 -33.51 1.38 9.42
N PHE A 466 -32.93 2.23 8.57
CA PHE A 466 -32.26 3.47 8.97
C PHE A 466 -33.20 4.40 9.75
N GLU A 467 -34.38 4.71 9.20
CA GLU A 467 -35.39 5.59 9.83
C GLU A 467 -35.88 5.03 11.19
N SER A 468 -36.04 3.72 11.30
CA SER A 468 -36.37 3.08 12.58
C SER A 468 -35.24 3.25 13.59
N ALA A 469 -34.00 3.01 13.19
CA ALA A 469 -32.83 3.13 14.06
C ALA A 469 -32.63 4.55 14.58
N ILE A 470 -32.71 5.57 13.73
CA ILE A 470 -32.50 6.98 14.14
C ILE A 470 -33.65 7.56 14.96
N SER A 471 -34.79 6.87 15.07
CA SER A 471 -35.92 7.27 15.90
C SER A 471 -36.09 6.41 17.16
N GLY A 472 -35.29 5.34 17.27
CA GLY A 472 -35.35 4.34 18.33
C GLY A 472 -34.35 4.57 19.46
N VAL A 473 -34.36 3.64 20.42
CA VAL A 473 -33.39 3.59 21.53
C VAL A 473 -32.68 2.23 21.63
N ASP A 474 -32.82 1.38 20.61
CA ASP A 474 -32.21 0.05 20.59
C ASP A 474 -30.84 0.11 19.89
N GLU A 475 -29.76 -0.07 20.66
CA GLU A 475 -28.40 -0.07 20.13
C GLU A 475 -28.18 -1.16 19.07
N ALA A 476 -28.90 -2.29 19.16
CA ALA A 476 -28.80 -3.36 18.17
C ALA A 476 -29.43 -2.93 16.82
N GLU A 477 -30.57 -2.24 16.84
CA GLU A 477 -31.18 -1.69 15.61
C GLU A 477 -30.26 -0.66 14.94
N ILE A 478 -29.55 0.17 15.72
CA ILE A 478 -28.56 1.12 15.20
C ILE A 478 -27.37 0.39 14.58
N ALA A 479 -26.86 -0.66 15.23
CA ALA A 479 -25.76 -1.45 14.70
C ALA A 479 -26.13 -2.16 13.39
N ASP A 480 -27.33 -2.74 13.32
CA ASP A 480 -27.85 -3.40 12.12
C ASP A 480 -28.03 -2.40 10.97
N ALA A 481 -28.64 -1.23 11.24
CA ALA A 481 -28.77 -0.15 10.27
C ALA A 481 -27.40 0.33 9.76
N ARG A 482 -26.42 0.49 10.64
CA ARG A 482 -25.07 0.91 10.26
C ARG A 482 -24.40 -0.11 9.35
N PHE A 483 -24.51 -1.40 9.66
CA PHE A 483 -24.00 -2.47 8.81
C PHE A 483 -24.62 -2.43 7.40
N LEU A 484 -25.93 -2.25 7.32
CA LEU A 484 -26.64 -2.14 6.04
C LEU A 484 -26.19 -0.91 5.23
N VAL A 485 -26.05 0.25 5.87
CA VAL A 485 -25.56 1.48 5.21
C VAL A 485 -24.11 1.31 4.73
N GLU A 486 -23.22 0.79 5.57
CA GLU A 486 -21.81 0.54 5.22
C GLU A 486 -21.69 -0.43 4.03
N THR A 487 -22.54 -1.46 3.98
CA THR A 487 -22.42 -2.55 3.00
C THR A 487 -23.13 -2.24 1.68
N PHE A 488 -24.35 -1.70 1.72
CA PHE A 488 -25.27 -1.71 0.58
C PHE A 488 -25.57 -0.34 -0.01
N ILE A 489 -25.35 0.75 0.72
CA ILE A 489 -25.48 2.10 0.17
C ILE A 489 -24.23 2.46 -0.67
N GLN A 490 -24.49 3.03 -1.84
CA GLN A 490 -23.47 3.45 -2.79
C GLN A 490 -22.46 4.41 -2.11
N PRO A 491 -21.15 4.25 -2.36
CA PRO A 491 -20.16 5.21 -1.87
C PRO A 491 -20.40 6.61 -2.44
N ASP A 492 -20.15 7.62 -1.61
CA ASP A 492 -20.27 9.02 -2.04
C ASP A 492 -19.28 9.34 -3.16
N ASP A 493 -19.73 10.11 -4.16
CA ASP A 493 -18.83 10.61 -5.20
C ASP A 493 -17.89 11.64 -4.58
N ILE A 494 -16.59 11.36 -4.63
CA ILE A 494 -15.52 12.22 -4.13
C ILE A 494 -15.54 13.66 -4.69
N ASN A 495 -16.26 13.89 -5.79
CA ASN A 495 -16.41 15.21 -6.42
C ASN A 495 -17.80 15.84 -6.23
N SER A 496 -18.71 15.16 -5.52
CA SER A 496 -20.06 15.66 -5.22
C SER A 496 -20.09 16.42 -3.89
N GLU A 497 -20.96 17.42 -3.79
CA GLU A 497 -21.26 18.09 -2.51
C GLU A 497 -22.27 17.27 -1.68
N GLN A 498 -22.97 16.31 -2.30
CA GLN A 498 -23.89 15.41 -1.60
C GLN A 498 -23.13 14.20 -1.08
N THR A 499 -23.32 13.89 0.19
CA THR A 499 -22.69 12.77 0.89
C THR A 499 -23.73 11.85 1.58
N PRO A 500 -24.73 11.29 0.84
CA PRO A 500 -25.83 10.57 1.46
C PRO A 500 -25.39 9.44 2.39
N LYS A 501 -24.34 8.69 2.02
CA LYS A 501 -23.86 7.59 2.86
C LYS A 501 -23.24 8.11 4.15
N GLN A 502 -22.36 9.11 4.05
CA GLN A 502 -21.76 9.73 5.22
C GLN A 502 -22.82 10.37 6.13
N ASP A 503 -23.79 11.08 5.57
CA ASP A 503 -24.87 11.73 6.31
C ASP A 503 -25.69 10.71 7.13
N MET A 504 -26.01 9.55 6.53
CA MET A 504 -26.68 8.44 7.24
C MET A 504 -25.81 7.89 8.38
N LEU A 505 -24.51 7.71 8.16
CA LEU A 505 -23.61 7.19 9.19
C LEU A 505 -23.43 8.18 10.36
N GLU A 506 -23.32 9.48 10.07
CA GLU A 506 -23.25 10.54 11.08
C GLU A 506 -24.55 10.60 11.90
N ALA A 507 -25.71 10.46 11.26
CA ALA A 507 -27.00 10.40 11.94
C ALA A 507 -27.11 9.17 12.88
N LEU A 508 -26.67 8.00 12.43
CA LEU A 508 -26.65 6.78 13.26
C LEU A 508 -25.69 6.90 14.45
N GLU A 509 -24.52 7.50 14.25
CA GLU A 509 -23.55 7.71 15.32
C GLU A 509 -24.07 8.73 16.35
N THR A 510 -24.73 9.80 15.89
CA THR A 510 -25.40 10.77 16.75
C THR A 510 -26.51 10.11 17.56
N GLN A 511 -27.34 9.26 16.92
CA GLN A 511 -28.38 8.54 17.63
C GLN A 511 -27.79 7.57 18.67
N ARG A 512 -26.70 6.87 18.34
CA ARG A 512 -26.00 6.01 19.30
C ARG A 512 -25.54 6.80 20.53
N ALA A 513 -25.06 8.02 20.35
CA ALA A 513 -24.67 8.88 21.46
C ALA A 513 -25.87 9.30 22.33
N LEU A 514 -27.04 9.55 21.74
CA LEU A 514 -28.29 9.76 22.49
C LEU A 514 -28.75 8.50 23.24
N VAL A 515 -28.57 7.31 22.65
CA VAL A 515 -28.87 6.03 23.32
C VAL A 515 -27.93 5.81 24.51
N ALA A 516 -26.66 6.18 24.42
CA ALA A 516 -25.75 6.10 25.56
C ALA A 516 -26.22 6.96 26.76
N VAL A 517 -26.85 8.11 26.51
CA VAL A 517 -27.50 8.91 27.58
C VAL A 517 -28.70 8.16 28.16
N HIS A 518 -29.56 7.59 27.30
CA HIS A 518 -30.72 6.79 27.73
C HIS A 518 -30.30 5.59 28.59
N ASP A 519 -29.25 4.88 28.19
CA ASP A 519 -28.82 3.62 28.82
C ASP A 519 -27.90 3.80 30.03
N SER A 520 -27.45 5.04 30.31
CA SER A 520 -26.63 5.34 31.48
C SER A 520 -27.25 4.77 32.76
N SER A 521 -26.44 4.03 33.52
CA SER A 521 -26.86 3.39 34.77
C SER A 521 -26.34 4.10 36.02
N ASP A 522 -25.40 5.02 35.84
CA ASP A 522 -24.91 5.94 36.86
C ASP A 522 -24.42 7.28 36.28
N GLU A 523 -24.02 8.19 37.17
CA GLU A 523 -23.53 9.53 36.85
C GLU A 523 -22.24 9.53 36.02
N ALA A 524 -21.39 8.50 36.16
CA ALA A 524 -20.13 8.41 35.43
C ALA A 524 -20.40 8.00 33.97
N GLU A 525 -21.25 7.01 33.76
CA GLU A 525 -21.70 6.61 32.42
C GLU A 525 -22.43 7.74 31.70
N LEU A 526 -23.26 8.52 32.41
CA LEU A 526 -23.90 9.70 31.84
C LEU A 526 -22.89 10.76 31.40
N LEU A 527 -21.85 11.01 32.21
CA LEU A 527 -20.78 11.95 31.86
C LEU A 527 -19.98 11.46 30.63
N GLU A 528 -19.70 10.16 30.54
CA GLU A 528 -19.08 9.57 29.35
C GLU A 528 -19.98 9.72 28.11
N ALA A 529 -21.29 9.52 28.24
CA ALA A 529 -22.25 9.74 27.16
C ALA A 529 -22.29 11.20 26.69
N PHE A 530 -22.20 12.17 27.61
CA PHE A 530 -22.07 13.58 27.24
C PHE A 530 -20.76 13.89 26.52
N HIS A 531 -19.65 13.27 26.92
CA HIS A 531 -18.39 13.40 26.18
C HIS A 531 -18.50 12.80 24.78
N PHE A 532 -19.14 11.64 24.66
CA PHE A 532 -19.36 11.02 23.37
C PHE A 532 -20.20 11.90 22.44
N LEU A 533 -21.27 12.53 22.94
CA LEU A 533 -22.06 13.51 22.17
C LEU A 533 -21.22 14.67 21.62
N VAL A 534 -20.27 15.21 22.39
CA VAL A 534 -19.37 16.29 21.94
C VAL A 534 -18.42 15.83 20.85
N GLU A 535 -17.98 14.57 20.90
CA GLU A 535 -17.11 14.00 19.87
C GLU A 535 -17.87 13.73 18.56
N THR A 536 -19.18 13.47 18.66
CA THR A 536 -20.01 13.11 17.51
C THR A 536 -20.67 14.31 16.83
N THR A 537 -21.03 15.37 17.57
CA THR A 537 -21.78 16.50 17.00
C THR A 537 -21.47 17.83 17.69
N ASP A 538 -21.44 18.89 16.88
CA ASP A 538 -21.33 20.28 17.35
C ASP A 538 -22.66 20.82 17.91
N GLU A 539 -23.76 20.07 17.80
CA GLU A 539 -25.08 20.50 18.32
C GLU A 539 -25.19 20.39 19.84
N PHE A 540 -24.36 19.59 20.49
CA PHE A 540 -24.42 19.40 21.93
C PHE A 540 -23.66 20.50 22.70
N ASP A 541 -24.36 21.23 23.57
CA ASP A 541 -23.76 22.33 24.34
C ASP A 541 -23.18 21.84 25.68
N LEU A 542 -21.94 21.35 25.66
CA LEU A 542 -21.26 20.93 26.89
C LEU A 542 -21.09 22.09 27.90
N LEU A 543 -21.07 23.35 27.45
CA LEU A 543 -20.93 24.50 28.35
C LEU A 543 -22.19 24.74 29.20
N ALA A 544 -23.31 24.13 28.82
CA ALA A 544 -24.54 24.11 29.61
C ALA A 544 -24.57 23.02 30.69
N VAL A 545 -23.63 22.07 30.68
CA VAL A 545 -23.57 20.96 31.63
C VAL A 545 -22.74 21.34 32.86
N ASN A 546 -23.31 21.14 34.05
CA ASN A 546 -22.62 21.34 35.33
C ASN A 546 -22.33 20.00 36.01
N ASN A 547 -21.04 19.66 36.13
CA ASN A 547 -20.62 18.42 36.79
C ASN A 547 -21.16 18.28 38.23
N SER A 548 -21.44 19.39 38.92
CA SER A 548 -22.00 19.39 40.27
C SER A 548 -23.48 18.98 40.31
N ALA A 549 -24.17 18.98 39.16
CA ALA A 549 -25.56 18.63 38.97
C ALA A 549 -25.75 17.30 38.21
N LEU A 550 -24.67 16.50 38.04
CA LEU A 550 -24.76 15.16 37.45
C LEU A 550 -25.81 14.25 38.09
N PRO A 551 -26.00 14.23 39.43
CA PRO A 551 -27.09 13.45 40.03
C PRO A 551 -28.47 13.88 39.53
N ASP A 552 -28.70 15.20 39.40
CA ASP A 552 -29.97 15.77 38.94
C ASP A 552 -30.19 15.46 37.44
N TYR A 553 -29.13 15.54 36.63
CA TYR A 553 -29.21 15.12 35.22
C TYR A 553 -29.48 13.62 35.10
N PHE A 554 -28.82 12.78 35.89
CA PHE A 554 -29.04 11.34 35.85
C PHE A 554 -30.49 10.99 36.18
N GLU A 555 -31.04 11.54 37.26
CA GLU A 555 -32.45 11.34 37.62
C GLU A 555 -33.41 11.84 36.52
N ALA A 556 -33.06 12.94 35.86
CA ALA A 556 -33.93 13.58 34.90
C ALA A 556 -33.80 13.05 33.46
N LEU A 557 -32.69 12.44 33.08
CA LEU A 557 -32.38 12.10 31.69
C LEU A 557 -32.26 10.59 31.46
N ALA A 558 -31.74 9.83 32.42
CA ALA A 558 -31.56 8.38 32.25
C ALA A 558 -32.89 7.66 32.00
N GLY A 559 -32.89 6.69 31.10
CA GLY A 559 -34.07 5.94 30.67
C GLY A 559 -35.07 6.74 29.82
N LYS A 560 -34.71 7.93 29.33
CA LYS A 560 -35.55 8.72 28.39
C LYS A 560 -34.99 8.70 26.98
N GLY A 561 -35.86 8.41 26.01
CA GLY A 561 -35.52 8.48 24.59
C GLY A 561 -35.61 9.92 24.10
N TYR A 562 -34.55 10.40 23.45
CA TYR A 562 -34.48 11.73 22.86
C TYR A 562 -34.52 11.61 21.34
N ALA A 563 -35.44 12.36 20.73
CA ALA A 563 -35.61 12.36 19.28
C ALA A 563 -34.54 13.18 18.53
N SER A 564 -33.80 14.04 19.25
CA SER A 564 -32.68 14.80 18.73
C SER A 564 -31.82 15.36 19.87
N VAL A 565 -30.62 15.84 19.52
CA VAL A 565 -29.70 16.51 20.44
C VAL A 565 -30.28 17.84 20.93
N GLU A 566 -31.03 18.56 20.08
CA GLU A 566 -31.77 19.75 20.48
C GLU A 566 -32.75 19.46 21.64
N VAL A 567 -33.50 18.36 21.56
CA VAL A 567 -34.46 17.97 22.62
C VAL A 567 -33.73 17.61 23.91
N LEU A 568 -32.54 17.01 23.82
CA LEU A 568 -31.69 16.74 24.99
C LEU A 568 -31.16 18.03 25.62
N ASN A 569 -30.69 19.00 24.82
CA ASN A 569 -30.23 20.31 25.30
C ASN A 569 -31.36 21.07 26.03
N ASP A 570 -32.58 21.01 25.52
CA ASP A 570 -33.76 21.58 26.17
C ASP A 570 -34.03 20.92 27.53
N ALA A 571 -33.88 19.59 27.61
CA ALA A 571 -34.03 18.86 28.86
C ALA A 571 -32.95 19.25 29.89
N ILE A 572 -31.68 19.36 29.47
CA ILE A 572 -30.57 19.83 30.32
C ILE A 572 -30.86 21.24 30.84
N THR A 573 -31.33 22.14 29.96
CA THR A 573 -31.70 23.51 30.33
C THR A 573 -32.83 23.54 31.37
N ALA A 574 -33.82 22.66 31.23
CA ALA A 574 -34.90 22.52 32.21
C ALA A 574 -34.39 22.02 33.57
N VAL A 575 -33.47 21.06 33.59
CA VAL A 575 -32.82 20.59 34.83
C VAL A 575 -32.05 21.72 35.50
N ASN A 576 -31.27 22.50 34.73
CA ASN A 576 -30.52 23.64 35.24
C ASN A 576 -31.42 24.66 35.95
N ALA A 577 -32.58 24.98 35.36
CA ALA A 577 -33.55 25.90 35.95
C ALA A 577 -34.15 25.36 37.27
N LEU A 578 -34.39 24.06 37.37
CA LEU A 578 -34.89 23.42 38.59
C LEU A 578 -33.81 23.43 39.70
N VAL A 579 -32.57 23.07 39.36
CA VAL A 579 -31.44 23.05 40.30
C VAL A 579 -31.18 24.45 40.88
N GLU A 580 -31.27 25.50 40.05
CA GLU A 580 -31.21 26.90 40.49
C GLU A 580 -32.37 27.24 41.45
N ALA A 581 -33.61 26.93 41.06
CA ALA A 581 -34.78 27.24 41.86
C ALA A 581 -34.73 26.57 43.25
N ASP A 582 -34.31 25.30 43.31
CA ASP A 582 -34.14 24.57 44.56
C ASP A 582 -33.03 25.17 45.44
N GLY A 583 -31.92 25.62 44.83
CA GLY A 583 -30.85 26.32 45.53
C GLY A 583 -31.34 27.64 46.15
N VAL A 584 -32.10 28.44 45.39
CA VAL A 584 -32.68 29.71 45.87
C VAL A 584 -33.67 29.47 47.00
N ALA A 585 -34.51 28.44 46.88
CA ALA A 585 -35.46 28.05 47.92
C ALA A 585 -34.74 27.63 49.21
N ALA A 586 -33.65 26.86 49.10
CA ALA A 586 -32.84 26.46 50.24
C ALA A 586 -32.19 27.66 50.94
N VAL A 587 -31.56 28.57 50.18
CA VAL A 587 -30.97 29.81 50.72
C VAL A 587 -32.02 30.66 51.45
N THR A 588 -33.22 30.79 50.88
CA THR A 588 -34.32 31.56 51.48
C THR A 588 -34.85 30.91 52.78
N ALA A 589 -34.73 29.58 52.89
CA ALA A 589 -35.17 28.80 54.04
C ALA A 589 -34.10 28.64 55.15
N ALA A 590 -32.89 29.16 54.96
CA ALA A 590 -31.79 29.02 55.92
C ALA A 590 -32.19 29.46 57.33
N ALA A 591 -31.83 28.67 58.35
CA ALA A 591 -32.20 28.92 59.74
C ALA A 591 -31.07 29.51 60.58
N SER A 592 -29.85 29.58 60.05
CA SER A 592 -28.68 30.14 60.73
C SER A 592 -27.67 30.76 59.76
N ALA A 593 -26.81 31.63 60.28
CA ALA A 593 -25.74 32.27 59.50
C ALA A 593 -24.71 31.25 58.95
N GLU A 594 -24.44 30.19 59.70
CA GLU A 594 -23.52 29.11 59.29
C GLU A 594 -24.13 28.29 58.15
N GLU A 595 -25.40 27.88 58.29
CA GLU A 595 -26.14 27.18 57.23
C GLU A 595 -26.31 28.04 55.98
N LEU A 596 -26.62 29.32 56.13
CA LEU A 596 -26.72 30.26 55.02
C LEU A 596 -25.41 30.36 54.25
N HIS A 597 -24.27 30.38 54.94
CA HIS A 597 -22.98 30.45 54.26
C HIS A 597 -22.73 29.23 53.37
N GLU A 598 -22.99 28.03 53.87
CA GLU A 598 -22.84 26.78 53.10
C GLU A 598 -23.83 26.71 51.94
N LEU A 599 -25.07 27.16 52.13
CA LEU A 599 -26.09 27.19 51.07
C LEU A 599 -25.78 28.20 49.97
N LEU A 600 -25.18 29.35 50.30
CA LEU A 600 -24.72 30.32 49.30
C LEU A 600 -23.55 29.75 48.47
N ILE A 601 -22.61 29.03 49.10
CA ILE A 601 -21.55 28.30 48.38
C ILE A 601 -22.18 27.27 47.43
N ALA A 602 -23.14 26.48 47.91
CA ALA A 602 -23.84 25.50 47.10
C ALA A 602 -24.63 26.16 45.94
N LEU A 603 -25.24 27.32 46.17
CA LEU A 603 -25.95 28.08 45.14
C LEU A 603 -25.00 28.57 44.04
N GLU A 604 -23.80 29.04 44.38
CA GLU A 604 -22.78 29.42 43.38
C GLU A 604 -22.42 28.23 42.48
N TYR A 605 -22.13 27.06 43.06
CA TYR A 605 -21.83 25.85 42.29
C TYR A 605 -23.01 25.43 41.42
N ARG A 606 -24.23 25.50 41.93
CA ARG A 606 -25.46 25.14 41.20
C ARG A 606 -25.75 26.09 40.04
N CYS A 607 -25.31 27.33 40.08
CA CYS A 607 -25.57 28.34 39.06
C CYS A 607 -24.37 28.63 38.15
N SER A 608 -23.32 27.80 38.17
CA SER A 608 -22.07 28.04 37.45
C SER A 608 -22.13 27.74 35.94
N PHE A 609 -23.30 27.87 35.30
CA PHE A 609 -23.49 27.72 33.86
C PHE A 609 -23.15 29.05 33.15
N GLY A 610 -22.53 29.02 31.96
CA GLY A 610 -22.59 30.11 30.98
C GLY A 610 -22.55 31.58 31.50
N SER A 611 -21.66 31.92 32.44
CA SER A 611 -21.29 33.29 32.84
C SER A 611 -22.33 34.28 33.43
N LYS A 612 -23.45 33.87 34.08
CA LYS A 612 -24.34 34.82 34.81
C LYS A 612 -25.06 34.28 36.08
N GLY A 613 -24.40 33.44 36.89
CA GLY A 613 -24.94 32.98 38.19
C GLY A 613 -24.62 33.86 39.41
N PHE A 614 -25.13 33.47 40.59
CA PHE A 614 -24.72 34.01 41.91
C PHE A 614 -23.23 33.76 42.15
N VAL A 615 -22.51 34.74 42.72
CA VAL A 615 -21.05 34.68 42.94
C VAL A 615 -20.73 34.95 44.40
N MET A 616 -19.93 34.10 45.03
CA MET A 616 -19.58 34.21 46.45
C MET A 616 -18.72 35.43 46.77
N ASP A 617 -18.04 36.03 45.79
CA ASP A 617 -17.31 37.30 45.94
C ASP A 617 -18.23 38.45 46.41
N ASP A 618 -19.53 38.33 46.16
CA ASP A 618 -20.51 39.29 46.65
C ASP A 618 -20.87 39.10 48.14
N VAL A 619 -20.43 38.05 48.82
CA VAL A 619 -20.79 37.75 50.21
C VAL A 619 -19.75 38.30 51.18
N ASN A 620 -20.15 39.20 52.09
CA ASN A 620 -19.33 39.56 53.25
C ASN A 620 -19.67 38.64 54.44
N LYS A 621 -18.72 37.82 54.89
CA LYS A 621 -18.92 36.88 56.01
C LYS A 621 -19.32 37.56 57.32
N ASP A 622 -18.92 38.82 57.52
CA ASP A 622 -19.28 39.58 58.72
C ASP A 622 -20.76 40.02 58.74
N LEU A 623 -21.46 39.93 57.60
CA LEU A 623 -22.86 40.36 57.42
C LEU A 623 -23.84 39.18 57.28
N LEU A 624 -23.42 37.93 57.56
CA LEU A 624 -24.29 36.75 57.37
C LEU A 624 -25.58 36.82 58.20
N GLU A 625 -25.54 37.36 59.42
CA GLU A 625 -26.76 37.56 60.23
C GLU A 625 -27.70 38.61 59.62
N ASP A 626 -27.14 39.68 59.03
CA ASP A 626 -27.91 40.72 58.35
C ASP A 626 -28.54 40.18 57.05
N TYR A 627 -27.81 39.35 56.30
CA TYR A 627 -28.34 38.65 55.12
C TYR A 627 -29.48 37.70 55.49
N LEU A 628 -29.30 36.91 56.56
CA LEU A 628 -30.32 35.99 57.07
C LEU A 628 -31.61 36.74 57.44
N GLN A 629 -31.47 37.89 58.10
CA GLN A 629 -32.62 38.74 58.45
C GLN A 629 -33.32 39.33 57.21
N ALA A 630 -32.55 39.74 56.20
CA ALA A 630 -33.10 40.29 54.95
C ALA A 630 -33.80 39.23 54.08
N LEU A 631 -33.32 37.99 54.10
CA LEU A 631 -33.94 36.85 53.42
C LEU A 631 -35.30 36.46 54.04
N ALA A 632 -35.45 36.64 55.35
CA ALA A 632 -36.65 36.24 56.08
C ALA A 632 -37.93 36.95 55.58
N GLY A 633 -38.82 36.17 54.94
CA GLY A 633 -40.11 36.66 54.44
C GLY A 633 -40.05 37.35 53.07
N THR A 634 -38.93 37.22 52.36
CA THR A 634 -38.78 37.70 50.99
C THR A 634 -39.00 36.57 49.99
N GLU A 635 -39.82 36.77 48.96
CA GLU A 635 -39.91 35.84 47.82
C GLU A 635 -38.78 36.14 46.83
N LEU A 636 -37.83 35.21 46.71
CA LEU A 636 -36.78 35.22 45.69
C LEU A 636 -37.02 34.06 44.72
N LEU A 637 -36.86 34.30 43.42
CA LEU A 637 -37.15 33.31 42.38
C LEU A 637 -35.89 32.87 41.62
N THR A 638 -34.84 33.69 41.64
CA THR A 638 -33.61 33.47 40.87
C THR A 638 -32.35 33.75 41.70
N ALA A 639 -31.22 33.20 41.29
CA ALA A 639 -29.91 33.49 41.88
C ALA A 639 -29.52 34.98 41.74
N ALA A 640 -30.05 35.66 40.71
CA ALA A 640 -29.93 37.09 40.55
C ALA A 640 -30.68 37.88 41.65
N ASP A 641 -31.85 37.40 42.08
CA ASP A 641 -32.60 38.01 43.19
C ASP A 641 -31.83 37.89 44.51
N VAL A 642 -31.23 36.71 44.76
CA VAL A 642 -30.34 36.47 45.91
C VAL A 642 -29.15 37.43 45.88
N THR A 643 -28.51 37.58 44.72
CA THR A 643 -27.39 38.52 44.52
C THR A 643 -27.80 39.96 44.80
N ALA A 644 -28.95 40.39 44.29
CA ALA A 644 -29.47 41.74 44.49
C ALA A 644 -29.76 42.03 45.97
N LEU A 645 -30.34 41.05 46.68
CA LEU A 645 -30.60 41.15 48.11
C LEU A 645 -29.30 41.29 48.91
N ILE A 646 -28.31 40.44 48.67
CA ILE A 646 -27.01 40.50 49.36
C ILE A 646 -26.30 41.85 49.11
N ARG A 647 -26.34 42.36 47.89
CA ARG A 647 -25.79 43.69 47.56
C ARG A 647 -26.56 44.84 48.20
N SER A 648 -27.85 44.67 48.52
CA SER A 648 -28.64 45.73 49.19
C SER A 648 -28.35 45.88 50.68
N VAL A 649 -27.79 44.84 51.31
CA VAL A 649 -27.41 44.81 52.72
C VAL A 649 -25.99 45.36 52.95
N LYS A 650 -25.13 45.31 51.92
CA LYS A 650 -23.84 46.02 51.88
C LYS A 650 -24.02 47.54 51.88
#